data_AF-A0A1C5E044-F1
#
_entry.id   AF-A0A1C5E044-F1
#
_cell.length_a   1.000
_cell.length_b   1.000
_cell.length_c   1.000
_cell.angle_alpha   90.00
_cell.angle_beta   90.00
_cell.angle_gamma   90.00
#
_symmetry.space_group_name_H-M   'P 1'
#
loop_
_entity.id
_entity.type
_entity.pdbx_description
1 polymer ?
#
loop_
_entity_poly.entity_id
_entity_poly.type
_entity_poly.pdbx_seq_one_letter_code
_entity_poly.pdbx_strand_id
1 'polypeptide(L)'
;MEPYACDDDLAYLRFPHLHGDLLCFAAEDDLWVAPLTAPGGSPGRAWRLTVDRTRVGPARFSPDGSQIAFTTWRSLDPEIYLVPVAGGRARRLTYWGSTDAQVCGWSPPDQDGASQILAVSSHEQPFSHFSWAYSLPTDGSPGGRLPWGPVSDIAVADLDGERRTLLLTGKPPHEPATWKRYRGGATGRLWLHGTRLMAELNGHLDAAMFVGGRIAFLSDHEGIGNLYSCLPDGSDLRRHTDHADFYARHASTDGSRVVYQCAGELWLVDDLGPDGEPRKLDVRLGGARTGRRPYQVPAASHIDSLSVDTTGRGSAVCVRSSLYWLTHRDGPARTLADTPGVRVRLPVMLGSTGRVAYLTDAEGEDAIEIGHLPRASDPGEPRRLAAGLLGRVRELESSPDGDRLAVAAGDGRLLLVDTSPEGDGEVTELIRSDNGPVGDLAFSPDSAWLAWSHPGIGRTLRSIKIARLADRTIVEVTNGRFEDEEPVFTSDGRYLAFLSWRGFDPVYDVHTGDLSFPLGCRPYLVPLSSATPSPFALSPEGRPAAGGLDPDISGGEGDGTVTVEVEGLASRVTVFPVSASKYSSLRPVSGGGLVWLRWPISGALGETFANPAETSGRPTLEHFDLAKAKRTELTSDLDWFVVSGDGTRLVVYDDGDLRAVPATDTADSDSTVHIDMRRIQHTADPAAEWWQAYDEAGRITRHFYWDPGMCGVDWDGVLDQYRPLVERVASPDEFADLLRETLGELGTSHAYVSAARRNEGPSHYQRPIGLLGANLIRTKDGRWAVARILPGESSDSRARSPLAGLGIRDGAVLTHVDGRPVDPVAGPYPLLTAAGGTTVELTFEPQDGEGPPRRVAVSPLIDDRPLRYQDWVAQRRAVVRELSGGRCGYLHIPDMGGSGWAQFNRDLRREMSLPALIVDVRGNAGGNISELVVEKLTRKVMGWDLTRNAQPVSYSSNAPRGPIVAVADEMTSSDGDMITAAFKIQGIGPVVGLRTWGGVVGMTGRHRLGDGTSITVPMNAAWFDAYGWSVENHGVEPDIEAPRSPVDWAEGRHPQLGVAVRTALDLLERHPAATPPDYSGVPDLRRPQLPPRGGK
;
A
#
# COMPACT_ATOMS: atom_id res chain seq x y z
N MET A 1 35.12 -15.75 1.68
CA MET A 1 34.82 -14.69 0.71
C MET A 1 36.02 -13.76 0.68
N GLU A 2 36.69 -13.64 -0.47
CA GLU A 2 37.71 -12.62 -0.69
C GLU A 2 37.07 -11.22 -0.68
N PRO A 3 37.79 -10.15 -0.29
CA PRO A 3 37.24 -8.81 -0.31
C PRO A 3 36.95 -8.40 -1.75
N TYR A 4 35.68 -8.18 -2.06
CA TYR A 4 35.17 -7.72 -3.34
C TYR A 4 35.92 -6.44 -3.77
N ALA A 5 36.78 -6.56 -4.78
CA ALA A 5 37.40 -5.41 -5.41
C ALA A 5 36.33 -4.69 -6.23
N CYS A 6 35.71 -3.67 -5.64
CA CYS A 6 34.77 -2.78 -6.32
C CYS A 6 35.52 -2.03 -7.43
N ASP A 7 35.13 -2.27 -8.67
CA ASP A 7 35.57 -1.44 -9.78
C ASP A 7 34.78 -0.12 -9.71
N ASP A 8 35.45 0.95 -9.28
CA ASP A 8 34.84 2.27 -9.03
C ASP A 8 34.20 2.89 -10.30
N ASP A 9 34.43 2.31 -11.48
CA ASP A 9 33.91 2.77 -12.77
C ASP A 9 32.52 2.22 -13.15
N LEU A 10 31.93 1.29 -12.37
CA LEU A 10 30.62 0.68 -12.70
C LEU A 10 29.44 1.45 -12.05
N ALA A 11 28.50 1.96 -12.87
CA ALA A 11 27.31 2.69 -12.41
C ALA A 11 26.00 2.08 -12.96
N TYR A 12 24.90 2.28 -12.23
CA TYR A 12 23.54 1.90 -12.67
C TYR A 12 22.88 3.10 -13.36
N LEU A 13 22.91 3.10 -14.69
CA LEU A 13 22.49 4.24 -15.52
C LEU A 13 21.02 4.09 -15.93
N ARG A 14 20.24 5.17 -15.82
CA ARG A 14 18.81 5.19 -16.15
C ARG A 14 18.41 6.42 -16.96
N PHE A 15 17.21 6.37 -17.54
CA PHE A 15 16.53 7.50 -18.19
C PHE A 15 17.39 8.29 -19.21
N PRO A 16 18.05 7.63 -20.18
CA PRO A 16 18.92 8.32 -21.13
C PRO A 16 18.12 9.21 -22.11
N HIS A 17 18.75 10.27 -22.63
CA HIS A 17 18.31 11.07 -23.78
C HIS A 17 19.48 11.72 -24.51
N LEU A 18 19.36 11.92 -25.82
CA LEU A 18 20.42 12.46 -26.68
C LEU A 18 20.08 13.83 -27.25
N HIS A 19 21.12 14.62 -27.54
CA HIS A 19 21.07 15.79 -28.42
C HIS A 19 22.45 16.06 -28.99
N GLY A 20 22.59 16.02 -30.32
CA GLY A 20 23.90 16.15 -30.97
C GLY A 20 24.92 15.14 -30.42
N ASP A 21 26.06 15.63 -29.94
CA ASP A 21 27.12 14.81 -29.33
C ASP A 21 27.02 14.73 -27.81
N LEU A 22 25.86 15.02 -27.23
CA LEU A 22 25.63 14.96 -25.79
C LEU A 22 24.57 13.91 -25.42
N LEU A 23 24.79 13.32 -24.25
CA LEU A 23 23.93 12.34 -23.61
C LEU A 23 23.61 12.83 -22.20
N CYS A 24 22.33 12.87 -21.83
CA CYS A 24 21.92 13.03 -20.43
C CYS A 24 21.30 11.73 -19.90
N PHE A 25 21.44 11.49 -18.61
CA PHE A 25 20.98 10.27 -17.93
C PHE A 25 20.92 10.51 -16.41
N ALA A 26 20.25 9.61 -15.69
CA ALA A 26 20.23 9.58 -14.24
C ALA A 26 21.20 8.52 -13.69
N ALA A 27 21.93 8.89 -12.63
CA ALA A 27 22.75 7.99 -11.83
C ALA A 27 22.95 8.58 -10.43
N GLU A 28 22.97 7.74 -9.39
CA GLU A 28 22.95 8.13 -7.97
C GLU A 28 21.80 9.09 -7.60
N ASP A 29 20.62 8.92 -8.22
CA ASP A 29 19.46 9.81 -8.08
C ASP A 29 19.74 11.28 -8.48
N ASP A 30 20.75 11.51 -9.32
CA ASP A 30 21.08 12.83 -9.87
C ASP A 30 21.09 12.80 -11.40
N LEU A 31 20.85 13.96 -12.01
CA LEU A 31 20.94 14.17 -13.44
C LEU A 31 22.40 14.45 -13.85
N TRP A 32 22.87 13.76 -14.88
CA TRP A 32 24.20 13.89 -15.45
C TRP A 32 24.15 14.18 -16.94
N VAL A 33 25.24 14.76 -17.44
CA VAL A 33 25.49 14.93 -18.88
C VAL A 33 26.90 14.41 -19.20
N ALA A 34 27.04 13.75 -20.34
CA ALA A 34 28.31 13.27 -20.86
C ALA A 34 28.42 13.53 -22.37
N PRO A 35 29.63 13.68 -22.92
CA PRO A 35 29.86 13.58 -24.35
C PRO A 35 29.51 12.17 -24.83
N LEU A 36 28.89 12.08 -26.01
CA LEU A 36 28.56 10.80 -26.63
C LEU A 36 29.84 10.09 -27.07
N THR A 37 30.01 8.84 -26.60
CA THR A 37 31.17 8.02 -26.95
C THR A 37 31.06 7.54 -28.41
N ALA A 38 32.03 7.95 -29.23
CA ALA A 38 32.16 7.49 -30.61
C ALA A 38 32.47 5.98 -30.64
N PRO A 39 32.07 5.24 -31.70
CA PRO A 39 32.40 3.82 -31.83
C PRO A 39 33.91 3.55 -31.69
N GLY A 40 34.29 2.68 -30.75
CA GLY A 40 35.70 2.36 -30.47
C GLY A 40 36.51 3.47 -29.78
N GLY A 41 35.88 4.60 -29.42
CA GLY A 41 36.51 5.69 -28.68
C GLY A 41 36.46 5.50 -27.16
N SER A 42 37.34 6.19 -26.43
CA SER A 42 37.28 6.20 -24.96
C SER A 42 36.19 7.15 -24.46
N PRO A 43 35.45 6.80 -23.39
CA PRO A 43 34.38 7.63 -22.87
C PRO A 43 34.91 8.96 -22.32
N GLY A 44 34.22 10.04 -22.69
CA GLY A 44 34.43 11.35 -22.08
C GLY A 44 33.99 11.38 -20.62
N ARG A 45 34.47 12.37 -19.86
CA ARG A 45 34.07 12.54 -18.45
C ARG A 45 32.66 13.16 -18.36
N ALA A 46 31.76 12.49 -17.66
CA ALA A 46 30.44 13.05 -17.33
C ALA A 46 30.53 14.13 -16.24
N TRP A 47 29.60 15.08 -16.25
CA TRP A 47 29.41 16.08 -15.21
C TRP A 47 27.98 16.07 -14.66
N ARG A 48 27.86 16.33 -13.35
CA ARG A 48 26.61 16.28 -12.61
C ARG A 48 25.89 17.64 -12.69
N LEU A 49 24.58 17.64 -12.90
CA LEU A 49 23.72 18.84 -12.96
C LEU A 49 22.91 19.07 -11.69
N THR A 50 22.52 18.01 -10.98
CA THR A 50 21.79 18.09 -9.71
C THR A 50 22.59 17.44 -8.59
N VAL A 51 22.28 17.79 -7.33
CA VAL A 51 22.87 17.17 -6.13
C VAL A 51 21.80 17.04 -5.04
N ASP A 52 20.56 16.80 -5.47
CA ASP A 52 19.40 16.79 -4.57
C ASP A 52 19.25 15.43 -3.86
N ARG A 53 19.92 14.38 -4.36
CA ARG A 53 19.94 13.03 -3.77
C ARG A 53 18.54 12.50 -3.48
N THR A 54 17.63 12.78 -4.40
CA THR A 54 16.24 12.37 -4.36
C THR A 54 15.88 11.84 -5.73
N ARG A 55 14.89 10.96 -5.79
CA ARG A 55 14.42 10.34 -7.03
C ARG A 55 14.31 11.36 -8.17
N VAL A 56 14.90 11.01 -9.32
CA VAL A 56 14.81 11.73 -10.59
C VAL A 56 14.12 10.83 -11.61
N GLY A 57 13.19 11.40 -12.38
CA GLY A 57 12.51 10.71 -13.48
C GLY A 57 13.14 11.00 -14.85
N PRO A 58 12.42 10.70 -15.94
CA PRO A 58 12.87 11.00 -17.30
C PRO A 58 13.33 12.44 -17.50
N ALA A 59 14.46 12.60 -18.20
CA ALA A 59 15.04 13.88 -18.59
C ALA A 59 15.07 14.01 -20.12
N ARG A 60 14.79 15.22 -20.64
CA ARG A 60 14.68 15.49 -22.09
C ARG A 60 15.38 16.81 -22.45
N PHE A 61 16.37 16.73 -23.34
CA PHE A 61 16.99 17.92 -23.93
C PHE A 61 15.94 18.75 -24.68
N SER A 62 16.04 20.07 -24.57
CA SER A 62 15.29 20.98 -25.44
C SER A 62 15.73 20.81 -26.90
N PRO A 63 14.89 21.14 -27.89
CA PRO A 63 15.24 20.96 -29.31
C PRO A 63 16.49 21.73 -29.75
N ASP A 64 16.82 22.83 -29.07
CA ASP A 64 18.04 23.61 -29.30
C ASP A 64 19.27 23.10 -28.50
N GLY A 65 19.09 22.10 -27.64
CA GLY A 65 20.15 21.51 -26.81
C GLY A 65 20.66 22.41 -25.68
N SER A 66 20.00 23.54 -25.40
CA SER A 66 20.48 24.50 -24.39
C SER A 66 20.05 24.13 -22.96
N GLN A 67 18.94 23.41 -22.81
CA GLN A 67 18.29 23.11 -21.54
C GLN A 67 17.82 21.65 -21.45
N ILE A 68 17.55 21.19 -20.23
CA ILE A 68 16.98 19.87 -19.95
C ILE A 68 15.76 20.04 -19.05
N ALA A 69 14.63 19.52 -19.51
CA ALA A 69 13.43 19.35 -18.69
C ALA A 69 13.47 17.98 -18.01
N PHE A 70 13.19 17.91 -16.71
CA PHE A 70 13.21 16.66 -15.95
C PHE A 70 12.22 16.69 -14.79
N THR A 71 11.81 15.50 -14.34
CA THR A 71 10.98 15.32 -13.15
C THR A 71 11.85 15.02 -11.92
N THR A 72 11.57 15.62 -10.77
CA THR A 72 12.26 15.29 -9.50
C THR A 72 11.33 15.37 -8.29
N TRP A 73 11.61 14.52 -7.29
CA TRP A 73 10.97 14.49 -5.96
C TRP A 73 11.71 15.36 -4.94
N ARG A 74 12.21 16.52 -5.37
CA ARG A 74 12.80 17.52 -4.46
C ARG A 74 11.75 18.15 -3.54
N SER A 75 10.50 18.16 -3.97
CA SER A 75 9.30 18.36 -3.14
C SER A 75 8.67 17.03 -2.74
N LEU A 76 7.64 17.06 -1.89
CA LEU A 76 6.88 15.84 -1.51
C LEU A 76 6.35 15.11 -2.75
N ASP A 77 5.75 15.88 -3.67
CA ASP A 77 5.26 15.40 -4.96
C ASP A 77 6.28 15.69 -6.08
N PRO A 78 6.33 14.84 -7.12
CA PRO A 78 7.17 15.08 -8.28
C PRO A 78 6.70 16.32 -9.04
N GLU A 79 7.67 17.11 -9.49
CA GLU A 79 7.41 18.30 -10.29
C GLU A 79 8.43 18.42 -11.40
N ILE A 80 8.07 19.19 -12.43
CA ILE A 80 8.89 19.42 -13.60
C ILE A 80 9.80 20.61 -13.36
N TYR A 81 11.09 20.40 -13.61
CA TYR A 81 12.16 21.37 -13.49
C TYR A 81 12.88 21.54 -14.83
N LEU A 82 13.52 22.70 -14.98
CA LEU A 82 14.33 23.06 -16.13
C LEU A 82 15.73 23.47 -15.66
N VAL A 83 16.77 22.92 -16.28
CA VAL A 83 18.18 23.22 -15.97
C VAL A 83 18.99 23.48 -17.24
N PRO A 84 19.93 24.45 -17.26
CA PRO A 84 20.85 24.61 -18.38
C PRO A 84 21.80 23.41 -18.54
N VAL A 85 22.07 23.00 -19.77
CA VAL A 85 22.98 21.86 -20.08
C VAL A 85 24.41 22.11 -19.58
N ALA A 86 24.86 23.36 -19.62
CA ALA A 86 26.16 23.77 -19.12
C ALA A 86 26.26 23.77 -17.57
N GLY A 87 25.17 23.47 -16.86
CA GLY A 87 25.07 23.60 -15.41
C GLY A 87 24.54 24.97 -14.98
N GLY A 88 24.07 25.05 -13.73
CA GLY A 88 23.50 26.26 -13.16
C GLY A 88 22.31 25.98 -12.24
N ARG A 89 21.51 27.01 -11.96
CA ARG A 89 20.34 26.89 -11.10
C ARG A 89 19.19 26.21 -11.84
N ALA A 90 18.74 25.06 -11.33
CA ALA A 90 17.48 24.46 -11.75
C ALA A 90 16.28 25.31 -11.30
N ARG A 91 15.27 25.46 -12.17
CA ARG A 91 14.04 26.19 -11.91
C ARG A 91 12.84 25.26 -11.97
N ARG A 92 12.02 25.28 -10.92
CA ARG A 92 10.72 24.58 -10.88
C ARG A 92 9.73 25.26 -11.82
N LEU A 93 9.04 24.48 -12.64
CA LEU A 93 8.02 24.98 -13.56
C LEU A 93 6.60 24.64 -13.10
N THR A 94 6.38 23.43 -12.59
CA THR A 94 5.05 22.98 -12.17
C THR A 94 4.88 23.01 -10.66
N TYR A 95 3.62 23.14 -10.26
CA TYR A 95 3.16 23.15 -8.87
C TYR A 95 1.86 22.35 -8.80
N TRP A 96 1.85 21.20 -9.45
CA TRP A 96 0.66 20.41 -9.71
C TRP A 96 0.21 19.59 -8.50
N GLY A 97 1.11 19.29 -7.55
CA GLY A 97 0.79 18.53 -6.35
C GLY A 97 0.23 17.14 -6.65
N SER A 98 0.75 16.50 -7.71
CA SER A 98 0.28 15.21 -8.21
C SER A 98 1.42 14.20 -8.19
N THR A 99 1.13 12.99 -7.73
CA THR A 99 2.12 11.94 -7.45
C THR A 99 2.76 11.30 -8.69
N ASP A 100 2.31 11.68 -9.88
CA ASP A 100 2.58 11.00 -11.16
C ASP A 100 3.02 11.96 -12.29
N ALA A 101 3.44 13.19 -11.96
CA ALA A 101 3.90 14.15 -12.97
C ALA A 101 5.18 13.67 -13.66
N GLN A 102 5.18 13.58 -14.99
CA GLN A 102 6.31 13.07 -15.77
C GLN A 102 6.53 13.87 -17.05
N VAL A 103 7.80 14.19 -17.35
CA VAL A 103 8.21 14.73 -18.66
C VAL A 103 8.25 13.61 -19.71
N CYS A 104 7.64 13.86 -20.86
CA CYS A 104 7.64 12.93 -22.01
C CYS A 104 8.62 13.39 -23.09
N GLY A 105 8.65 14.69 -23.40
CA GLY A 105 9.43 15.22 -24.52
C GLY A 105 9.20 16.71 -24.74
N TRP A 106 9.41 17.15 -25.98
CA TRP A 106 9.18 18.53 -26.41
C TRP A 106 8.34 18.56 -27.68
N SER A 107 7.54 19.62 -27.84
CA SER A 107 6.87 19.89 -29.11
C SER A 107 7.88 20.40 -30.15
N PRO A 108 7.62 20.18 -31.45
CA PRO A 108 8.28 20.95 -32.50
C PRO A 108 8.07 22.45 -32.25
N PRO A 109 8.99 23.30 -32.72
CA PRO A 109 8.84 24.74 -32.60
C PRO A 109 7.53 25.20 -33.24
N ASP A 110 6.87 26.17 -32.63
CA ASP A 110 5.76 26.88 -33.25
C ASP A 110 6.25 27.89 -34.31
N GLN A 111 5.33 28.70 -34.83
CA GLN A 111 5.65 29.71 -35.86
C GLN A 111 6.61 30.79 -35.35
N ASP A 112 6.67 31.00 -34.04
CA ASP A 112 7.55 31.97 -33.37
C ASP A 112 8.89 31.32 -32.95
N GLY A 113 9.09 30.04 -33.25
CA GLY A 113 10.30 29.28 -32.93
C GLY A 113 10.32 28.73 -31.50
N ALA A 114 9.22 28.82 -30.75
CA ALA A 114 9.15 28.35 -29.38
C ALA A 114 8.69 26.90 -29.29
N SER A 115 9.38 26.10 -28.47
CA SER A 115 9.00 24.72 -28.15
C SER A 115 8.43 24.62 -26.74
N GLN A 116 7.47 23.72 -26.57
CA GLN A 116 6.78 23.47 -25.31
C GLN A 116 7.24 22.12 -24.75
N ILE A 117 7.36 22.02 -23.43
CA ILE A 117 7.58 20.72 -22.76
C ILE A 117 6.28 19.94 -22.83
N LEU A 118 6.36 18.67 -23.23
CA LEU A 118 5.25 17.72 -23.19
C LEU A 118 5.37 16.87 -21.93
N ALA A 119 4.28 16.74 -21.20
CA ALA A 119 4.25 16.02 -19.93
C ALA A 119 2.93 15.28 -19.74
N VAL A 120 2.90 14.32 -18.81
CA VAL A 120 1.69 13.63 -18.35
C VAL A 120 1.53 13.78 -16.85
N SER A 121 0.29 13.92 -16.38
CA SER A 121 -0.03 13.97 -14.95
C SER A 121 -1.54 13.79 -14.70
N SER A 122 -1.89 13.26 -13.53
CA SER A 122 -3.24 13.27 -12.96
C SER A 122 -3.65 14.60 -12.34
N HIS A 123 -2.90 15.68 -12.58
CA HIS A 123 -3.23 17.02 -12.14
C HIS A 123 -4.67 17.40 -12.49
N GLU A 124 -5.42 17.90 -11.51
CA GLU A 124 -6.84 18.22 -11.64
C GLU A 124 -7.78 17.04 -12.00
N GLN A 125 -7.37 15.79 -11.78
CA GLN A 125 -8.16 14.59 -12.11
C GLN A 125 -8.63 13.84 -10.86
N PRO A 126 -9.73 13.05 -10.96
CA PRO A 126 -10.29 12.30 -9.83
C PRO A 126 -9.47 11.06 -9.42
N PHE A 127 -8.62 10.53 -10.31
CA PHE A 127 -7.82 9.33 -10.05
C PHE A 127 -6.40 9.48 -10.58
N SER A 128 -5.45 8.78 -9.94
CA SER A 128 -4.05 8.78 -10.37
C SER A 128 -3.81 8.11 -11.73
N HIS A 129 -4.60 7.10 -12.10
CA HIS A 129 -4.50 6.45 -13.41
C HIS A 129 -5.18 7.25 -14.54
N PHE A 130 -5.87 8.35 -14.20
CA PHE A 130 -6.54 9.22 -15.15
C PHE A 130 -5.61 10.34 -15.64
N SER A 131 -4.34 10.04 -15.90
CA SER A 131 -3.33 11.05 -16.27
C SER A 131 -3.60 11.62 -17.67
N TRP A 132 -3.49 12.94 -17.83
CA TRP A 132 -3.67 13.63 -19.13
C TRP A 132 -2.34 14.16 -19.63
N ALA A 133 -2.24 14.40 -20.94
CA ALA A 133 -1.13 15.15 -21.50
C ALA A 133 -1.28 16.67 -21.27
N TYR A 134 -0.15 17.32 -21.02
CA TYR A 134 0.00 18.76 -20.80
C TYR A 134 1.07 19.32 -21.74
N SER A 135 0.84 20.54 -22.20
CA SER A 135 1.83 21.37 -22.88
C SER A 135 2.27 22.49 -21.94
N LEU A 136 3.56 22.55 -21.63
CA LEU A 136 4.12 23.43 -20.61
C LEU A 136 5.17 24.38 -21.23
N PRO A 137 4.92 25.71 -21.19
CA PRO A 137 5.92 26.68 -21.62
C PRO A 137 7.09 26.78 -20.64
N THR A 138 8.22 27.23 -21.17
CA THR A 138 9.41 27.49 -20.34
C THR A 138 9.35 28.84 -19.62
N ASP A 139 8.27 29.62 -19.70
CA ASP A 139 8.17 30.91 -19.01
C ASP A 139 7.83 30.77 -17.52
N GLY A 140 7.39 29.58 -17.09
CA GLY A 140 6.94 29.30 -15.72
C GLY A 140 5.42 29.36 -15.52
N SER A 141 4.65 29.53 -16.60
CA SER A 141 3.20 29.29 -16.58
C SER A 141 2.90 27.81 -16.30
N PRO A 142 1.75 27.47 -15.69
CA PRO A 142 1.44 26.08 -15.28
C PRO A 142 1.12 25.13 -16.44
N GLY A 143 1.17 25.61 -17.69
CA GLY A 143 0.82 24.85 -18.88
C GLY A 143 -0.68 24.68 -19.10
N GLY A 144 -1.04 23.94 -20.15
CA GLY A 144 -2.41 23.64 -20.53
C GLY A 144 -2.62 22.16 -20.83
N ARG A 145 -3.75 21.62 -20.36
CA ARG A 145 -4.17 20.23 -20.61
C ARG A 145 -4.58 20.06 -22.08
N LEU A 146 -4.07 19.01 -22.73
CA LEU A 146 -4.44 18.63 -24.09
C LEU A 146 -5.72 17.77 -24.10
N PRO A 147 -6.50 17.72 -25.19
CA PRO A 147 -7.88 17.20 -25.16
C PRO A 147 -8.01 15.67 -25.30
N TRP A 148 -6.91 14.92 -25.32
CA TRP A 148 -6.86 13.54 -25.81
C TRP A 148 -7.36 12.46 -24.85
N GLY A 149 -7.78 12.81 -23.64
CA GLY A 149 -8.18 11.85 -22.61
C GLY A 149 -7.01 11.29 -21.80
N PRO A 150 -7.23 10.19 -21.06
CA PRO A 150 -6.19 9.52 -20.31
C PRO A 150 -5.10 8.95 -21.20
N VAL A 151 -3.85 9.33 -20.93
CA VAL A 151 -2.66 8.93 -21.67
C VAL A 151 -1.49 8.67 -20.71
N SER A 152 -0.64 7.71 -21.06
CA SER A 152 0.57 7.37 -20.33
C SER A 152 1.83 7.99 -20.95
N ASP A 153 1.77 8.34 -22.24
CA ASP A 153 2.88 8.99 -22.95
C ASP A 153 2.37 9.81 -24.16
N ILE A 154 3.16 10.80 -24.57
CA ILE A 154 2.86 11.67 -25.71
C ILE A 154 4.14 12.11 -26.45
N ALA A 155 4.09 12.04 -27.78
CA ALA A 155 5.08 12.65 -28.66
C ALA A 155 4.39 13.47 -29.76
N VAL A 156 5.04 14.54 -30.23
CA VAL A 156 4.55 15.38 -31.32
C VAL A 156 5.67 15.60 -32.32
N ALA A 157 5.37 15.47 -33.61
CA ALA A 157 6.30 15.72 -34.71
C ALA A 157 5.56 16.33 -35.89
N ASP A 158 6.27 17.08 -36.73
CA ASP A 158 5.75 17.54 -38.01
C ASP A 158 6.10 16.47 -39.07
N LEU A 159 5.09 15.80 -39.63
CA LEU A 159 5.21 14.77 -40.66
C LEU A 159 4.46 15.23 -41.90
N ASP A 160 5.12 15.20 -43.06
CA ASP A 160 4.57 15.65 -44.35
C ASP A 160 3.98 17.07 -44.30
N GLY A 161 4.57 17.95 -43.48
CA GLY A 161 4.11 19.33 -43.29
C GLY A 161 2.92 19.48 -42.34
N GLU A 162 2.43 18.39 -41.74
CA GLU A 162 1.33 18.40 -40.76
C GLU A 162 1.81 17.99 -39.37
N ARG A 163 1.34 18.72 -38.35
CA ARG A 163 1.63 18.37 -36.96
C ARG A 163 0.84 17.12 -36.54
N ARG A 164 1.56 16.05 -36.22
CA ARG A 164 0.99 14.76 -35.77
C ARG A 164 1.27 14.55 -34.29
N THR A 165 0.31 13.91 -33.62
CA THR A 165 0.41 13.54 -32.20
C THR A 165 0.37 12.04 -32.08
N LEU A 166 1.36 11.46 -31.41
CA LEU A 166 1.42 10.06 -31.03
C LEU A 166 1.08 9.94 -29.55
N LEU A 167 0.17 9.04 -29.20
CA LEU A 167 -0.30 8.83 -27.84
C LEU A 167 -0.20 7.36 -27.47
N LEU A 168 0.23 7.09 -26.23
CA LEU A 168 0.11 5.79 -25.60
C LEU A 168 -1.00 5.85 -24.54
N THR A 169 -2.02 5.01 -24.66
CA THR A 169 -3.21 4.99 -23.79
C THR A 169 -3.47 3.62 -23.20
N GLY A 170 -4.21 3.51 -22.10
CA GLY A 170 -4.62 2.22 -21.53
C GLY A 170 -3.43 1.32 -21.15
N LYS A 171 -2.39 1.93 -20.58
CA LYS A 171 -1.21 1.28 -20.02
C LYS A 171 -1.23 1.45 -18.50
N PRO A 172 -0.89 0.43 -17.69
CA PRO A 172 -0.80 0.56 -16.24
C PRO A 172 0.32 1.54 -15.87
N PRO A 173 0.33 2.08 -14.64
CA PRO A 173 1.34 3.03 -14.18
C PRO A 173 2.73 2.41 -13.92
N HIS A 174 2.98 1.18 -14.41
CA HIS A 174 4.27 0.49 -14.33
C HIS A 174 4.84 0.24 -15.73
N GLU A 175 6.15 0.05 -15.80
CA GLU A 175 6.82 -0.38 -17.03
C GLU A 175 6.65 -1.88 -17.29
N PRO A 176 6.88 -2.36 -18.53
CA PRO A 176 6.87 -3.79 -18.85
C PRO A 176 7.82 -4.65 -18.02
N ALA A 177 8.93 -4.09 -17.54
CA ALA A 177 9.91 -4.82 -16.74
C ALA A 177 9.41 -5.18 -15.33
N THR A 178 8.44 -4.44 -14.78
CA THR A 178 7.88 -4.69 -13.44
C THR A 178 6.93 -5.90 -13.42
N TRP A 179 6.31 -6.20 -14.57
CA TRP A 179 5.49 -7.38 -14.76
C TRP A 179 5.74 -7.89 -16.19
N LYS A 180 6.77 -8.73 -16.32
CA LYS A 180 7.20 -9.24 -17.63
C LYS A 180 6.15 -10.14 -18.22
N ARG A 181 6.02 -10.10 -19.55
CA ARG A 181 5.09 -10.92 -20.33
C ARG A 181 3.64 -10.64 -19.94
N TYR A 182 3.35 -9.39 -19.57
CA TYR A 182 1.99 -8.96 -19.23
C TYR A 182 1.06 -9.01 -20.45
N ARG A 183 -0.12 -9.61 -20.31
CA ARG A 183 -1.12 -9.83 -21.38
C ARG A 183 -2.55 -9.46 -20.95
N GLY A 184 -2.67 -8.73 -19.85
CA GLY A 184 -3.96 -8.20 -19.39
C GLY A 184 -4.55 -7.11 -20.28
N GLY A 185 -5.69 -6.54 -19.88
CA GLY A 185 -6.39 -5.52 -20.68
C GLY A 185 -5.62 -4.22 -20.88
N ALA A 186 -4.62 -3.93 -20.04
CA ALA A 186 -3.89 -2.66 -20.04
C ALA A 186 -2.53 -2.74 -20.75
N THR A 187 -2.36 -3.53 -21.81
CA THR A 187 -1.06 -3.66 -22.50
C THR A 187 -0.56 -2.38 -23.18
N GLY A 188 -1.37 -1.31 -23.22
CA GLY A 188 -1.06 -0.08 -23.93
C GLY A 188 -1.58 -0.10 -25.36
N ARG A 189 -2.04 1.05 -25.84
CA ARG A 189 -2.58 1.24 -27.19
C ARG A 189 -1.96 2.48 -27.82
N LEU A 190 -1.38 2.30 -29.00
CA LEU A 190 -0.74 3.37 -29.77
C LEU A 190 -1.75 4.04 -30.68
N TRP A 191 -1.80 5.36 -30.64
CA TRP A 191 -2.65 6.18 -31.49
C TRP A 191 -1.85 7.25 -32.20
N LEU A 192 -1.85 7.24 -33.53
CA LEU A 192 -1.31 8.32 -34.34
C LEU A 192 -2.46 9.19 -34.84
N HIS A 193 -2.56 10.40 -34.30
CA HIS A 193 -3.54 11.41 -34.70
C HIS A 193 -5.00 10.87 -34.77
N GLY A 194 -5.36 10.06 -33.77
CA GLY A 194 -6.70 9.45 -33.65
C GLY A 194 -6.86 8.07 -34.33
N THR A 195 -5.88 7.62 -35.12
CA THR A 195 -5.87 6.28 -35.72
C THR A 195 -5.09 5.30 -34.83
N ARG A 196 -5.69 4.17 -34.47
CA ARG A 196 -5.03 3.12 -33.68
C ARG A 196 -4.03 2.37 -34.56
N LEU A 197 -2.79 2.27 -34.08
CA LEU A 197 -1.74 1.43 -34.69
C LEU A 197 -1.62 0.12 -33.92
N MET A 198 -1.13 -0.93 -34.58
CA MET A 198 -0.78 -2.21 -33.94
C MET A 198 -1.90 -2.82 -33.07
N ALA A 199 -3.15 -2.76 -33.54
CA ALA A 199 -4.30 -3.20 -32.75
C ALA A 199 -4.24 -4.68 -32.33
N GLU A 200 -3.61 -5.52 -33.16
CA GLU A 200 -3.46 -6.97 -32.96
C GLU A 200 -2.14 -7.36 -32.28
N LEU A 201 -1.26 -6.39 -31.98
CA LEU A 201 0.04 -6.70 -31.39
C LEU A 201 -0.14 -7.08 -29.92
N ASN A 202 0.15 -8.35 -29.62
CA ASN A 202 -0.07 -8.90 -28.29
C ASN A 202 1.17 -8.79 -27.40
N GLY A 203 1.38 -7.62 -26.80
CA GLY A 203 2.46 -7.39 -25.84
C GLY A 203 2.39 -6.01 -25.22
N HIS A 204 3.09 -5.82 -24.11
CA HIS A 204 3.03 -4.56 -23.38
C HIS A 204 3.86 -3.49 -24.10
N LEU A 205 3.23 -2.38 -24.50
CA LEU A 205 3.84 -1.26 -25.22
C LEU A 205 4.36 -0.17 -24.27
N ASP A 206 5.53 0.40 -24.60
CA ASP A 206 6.10 1.53 -23.88
C ASP A 206 6.97 2.45 -24.76
N ALA A 207 7.30 3.65 -24.27
CA ALA A 207 8.23 4.62 -24.88
C ALA A 207 7.97 4.88 -26.38
N ALA A 208 6.78 5.39 -26.70
CA ALA A 208 6.35 5.63 -28.08
C ALA A 208 6.97 6.91 -28.66
N MET A 209 7.64 6.83 -29.81
CA MET A 209 8.42 7.96 -30.35
C MET A 209 8.48 8.01 -31.88
N PHE A 210 8.73 9.20 -32.43
CA PHE A 210 8.99 9.42 -33.85
C PHE A 210 10.49 9.35 -34.14
N VAL A 211 10.92 8.48 -35.06
CA VAL A 211 12.34 8.26 -35.37
C VAL A 211 12.53 8.00 -36.86
N GLY A 212 13.25 8.88 -37.56
CA GLY A 212 13.66 8.63 -38.95
C GLY A 212 12.50 8.31 -39.92
N GLY A 213 11.32 8.90 -39.72
CA GLY A 213 10.11 8.62 -40.51
C GLY A 213 9.32 7.37 -40.08
N ARG A 214 9.71 6.72 -38.99
CA ARG A 214 9.04 5.55 -38.40
C ARG A 214 8.48 5.89 -37.01
N ILE A 215 7.62 5.01 -36.51
CA ILE A 215 7.14 5.02 -35.13
C ILE A 215 7.88 3.92 -34.38
N ALA A 216 8.74 4.29 -33.44
CA ALA A 216 9.47 3.34 -32.59
C ALA A 216 8.81 3.21 -31.21
N PHE A 217 8.95 2.05 -30.60
CA PHE A 217 8.39 1.72 -29.28
C PHE A 217 9.08 0.49 -28.69
N LEU A 218 8.99 0.34 -27.37
CA LEU A 218 9.37 -0.87 -26.66
C LEU A 218 8.19 -1.83 -26.59
N SER A 219 8.45 -3.13 -26.73
CA SER A 219 7.43 -4.17 -26.57
C SER A 219 8.02 -5.50 -26.15
N ASP A 220 7.24 -6.32 -25.46
CA ASP A 220 7.59 -7.70 -25.12
C ASP A 220 6.69 -8.75 -25.80
N HIS A 221 6.06 -8.41 -26.93
CA HIS A 221 5.15 -9.32 -27.65
C HIS A 221 5.81 -10.64 -28.08
N GLU A 222 7.11 -10.63 -28.35
CA GLU A 222 7.91 -11.83 -28.63
C GLU A 222 8.45 -12.54 -27.37
N GLY A 223 8.02 -12.12 -26.17
CA GLY A 223 8.36 -12.73 -24.89
C GLY A 223 9.41 -11.98 -24.07
N ILE A 224 10.18 -11.08 -24.71
CA ILE A 224 11.19 -10.24 -24.06
C ILE A 224 11.17 -8.80 -24.60
N GLY A 225 11.32 -7.83 -23.69
CA GLY A 225 11.28 -6.40 -23.99
C GLY A 225 12.42 -5.97 -24.91
N ASN A 226 12.09 -5.58 -26.14
CA ASN A 226 13.03 -5.10 -27.14
C ASN A 226 12.49 -3.84 -27.84
N LEU A 227 13.36 -3.17 -28.61
CA LEU A 227 13.00 -2.02 -29.44
C LEU A 227 12.43 -2.51 -30.78
N TYR A 228 11.27 -1.96 -31.15
CA TYR A 228 10.60 -2.22 -32.40
C TYR A 228 10.22 -0.91 -33.09
N SER A 229 9.87 -1.00 -34.38
CA SER A 229 9.25 0.12 -35.08
C SER A 229 8.31 -0.34 -36.19
N CYS A 230 7.44 0.56 -36.62
CA CYS A 230 6.64 0.41 -37.82
C CYS A 230 6.57 1.71 -38.63
N LEU A 231 6.02 1.62 -39.84
CA LEU A 231 5.64 2.80 -40.61
C LEU A 231 4.45 3.53 -39.94
N PRO A 232 4.24 4.82 -40.21
CA PRO A 232 3.14 5.60 -39.62
C PRO A 232 1.72 5.03 -39.87
N ASP A 233 1.55 4.16 -40.87
CA ASP A 233 0.30 3.44 -41.14
C ASP A 233 0.18 2.11 -40.36
N GLY A 234 1.19 1.75 -39.56
CA GLY A 234 1.27 0.51 -38.80
C GLY A 234 1.83 -0.69 -39.56
N SER A 235 2.24 -0.52 -40.82
CA SER A 235 2.84 -1.60 -41.61
C SER A 235 4.36 -1.76 -41.34
N ASP A 236 4.96 -2.82 -41.89
CA ASP A 236 6.41 -3.06 -41.85
C ASP A 236 6.97 -3.06 -40.41
N LEU A 237 6.37 -3.85 -39.51
CA LEU A 237 6.89 -4.05 -38.16
C LEU A 237 8.30 -4.67 -38.21
N ARG A 238 9.25 -4.07 -37.48
CA ARG A 238 10.65 -4.51 -37.38
C ARG A 238 11.14 -4.52 -35.94
N ARG A 239 11.99 -5.50 -35.62
CA ARG A 239 12.78 -5.56 -34.39
C ARG A 239 14.16 -4.95 -34.64
N HIS A 240 14.68 -4.18 -33.68
CA HIS A 240 15.95 -3.45 -33.78
C HIS A 240 16.98 -3.86 -32.72
N THR A 241 16.58 -4.68 -31.76
CA THR A 241 17.45 -5.17 -30.69
C THR A 241 17.16 -6.64 -30.41
N ASP A 242 18.19 -7.38 -30.01
CA ASP A 242 18.12 -8.82 -29.74
C ASP A 242 18.51 -9.13 -28.29
N HIS A 243 18.09 -8.28 -27.34
CA HIS A 243 18.30 -8.53 -25.91
C HIS A 243 17.51 -9.77 -25.49
N ALA A 244 18.22 -10.76 -24.95
CA ALA A 244 17.68 -12.06 -24.55
C ALA A 244 17.66 -12.28 -23.03
N ASP A 245 18.52 -11.56 -22.30
CA ASP A 245 18.71 -11.75 -20.86
C ASP A 245 17.92 -10.71 -20.04
N PHE A 246 17.93 -9.45 -20.47
CA PHE A 246 17.32 -8.32 -19.77
C PHE A 246 16.42 -7.52 -20.71
N TYR A 247 15.44 -6.79 -20.16
CA TYR A 247 14.55 -5.98 -20.99
C TYR A 247 15.24 -4.68 -21.42
N ALA A 248 15.04 -4.27 -22.68
CA ALA A 248 15.28 -2.91 -23.11
C ALA A 248 14.20 -1.98 -22.49
N ARG A 249 14.64 -0.89 -21.84
CA ARG A 249 13.78 0.01 -21.06
C ARG A 249 14.12 1.48 -21.27
N HIS A 250 13.22 2.37 -20.87
CA HIS A 250 13.43 3.83 -20.85
C HIS A 250 13.95 4.42 -22.16
N ALA A 251 13.51 3.89 -23.30
CA ALA A 251 13.98 4.35 -24.61
C ALA A 251 13.58 5.82 -24.84
N SER A 252 14.43 6.56 -25.54
CA SER A 252 14.17 7.92 -25.98
C SER A 252 14.98 8.26 -27.24
N THR A 253 14.69 9.40 -27.87
CA THR A 253 15.23 9.74 -29.19
C THR A 253 15.52 11.23 -29.33
N ASP A 254 16.47 11.55 -30.22
CA ASP A 254 16.69 12.90 -30.75
C ASP A 254 15.95 13.14 -32.10
N GLY A 255 15.09 12.21 -32.50
CA GLY A 255 14.34 12.21 -33.76
C GLY A 255 14.96 11.33 -34.86
N SER A 256 16.21 10.90 -34.70
CA SER A 256 16.93 10.06 -35.68
C SER A 256 17.53 8.80 -35.09
N ARG A 257 18.02 8.87 -33.84
CA ARG A 257 18.66 7.76 -33.12
C ARG A 257 17.84 7.38 -31.90
N VAL A 258 17.98 6.16 -31.40
CA VAL A 258 17.30 5.70 -30.18
C VAL A 258 18.31 5.30 -29.12
N VAL A 259 18.27 5.96 -27.97
CA VAL A 259 19.04 5.57 -26.78
C VAL A 259 18.12 4.92 -25.77
N TYR A 260 18.59 3.90 -25.06
CA TYR A 260 17.79 3.15 -24.10
C TYR A 260 18.67 2.51 -23.02
N GLN A 261 18.04 1.99 -21.97
CA GLN A 261 18.68 1.28 -20.88
C GLN A 261 18.46 -0.24 -21.05
N CYS A 262 19.46 -1.03 -20.67
CA CYS A 262 19.35 -2.48 -20.50
C CYS A 262 20.34 -2.91 -19.40
N ALA A 263 19.88 -3.58 -18.35
CA ALA A 263 20.70 -4.05 -17.22
C ALA A 263 21.55 -2.97 -16.51
N GLY A 264 21.02 -1.76 -16.37
CA GLY A 264 21.73 -0.61 -15.78
C GLY A 264 22.80 -0.02 -16.70
N GLU A 265 22.83 -0.41 -17.97
CA GLU A 265 23.74 0.09 -18.99
C GLU A 265 22.99 0.85 -20.08
N LEU A 266 23.68 1.72 -20.81
CA LEU A 266 23.08 2.50 -21.88
C LEU A 266 23.47 1.92 -23.25
N TRP A 267 22.50 1.90 -24.15
CA TRP A 267 22.64 1.36 -25.50
C TRP A 267 22.09 2.35 -26.52
N LEU A 268 22.63 2.31 -27.74
CA LEU A 268 22.26 3.19 -28.84
C LEU A 268 21.99 2.38 -30.12
N VAL A 269 20.90 2.71 -30.79
CA VAL A 269 20.64 2.34 -32.19
C VAL A 269 20.76 3.62 -33.03
N ASP A 270 21.79 3.68 -33.88
CA ASP A 270 22.10 4.86 -34.68
C ASP A 270 21.17 5.02 -35.92
N ASP A 271 20.61 3.93 -36.43
CA ASP A 271 19.68 3.91 -37.56
C ASP A 271 18.64 2.78 -37.40
N LEU A 272 17.39 3.01 -37.80
CA LEU A 272 16.32 2.00 -37.80
C LEU A 272 16.16 1.30 -39.16
N GLY A 273 17.14 1.47 -40.05
CA GLY A 273 17.29 0.71 -41.28
C GLY A 273 17.67 -0.75 -41.03
N PRO A 274 17.69 -1.58 -42.09
CA PRO A 274 17.99 -3.01 -41.98
C PRO A 274 19.43 -3.31 -41.52
N ASP A 275 20.36 -2.36 -41.68
CA ASP A 275 21.78 -2.49 -41.28
C ASP A 275 22.07 -1.85 -39.91
N GLY A 276 21.05 -1.34 -39.22
CA GLY A 276 21.18 -0.72 -37.91
C GLY A 276 21.39 -1.76 -36.81
N GLU A 277 22.51 -1.69 -36.11
CA GLU A 277 22.82 -2.58 -34.99
C GLU A 277 22.91 -1.81 -33.66
N PRO A 278 22.40 -2.37 -32.55
CA PRO A 278 22.55 -1.76 -31.24
C PRO A 278 23.99 -1.86 -30.75
N ARG A 279 24.50 -0.76 -30.19
CA ARG A 279 25.82 -0.72 -29.54
C ARG A 279 25.72 -0.20 -28.12
N LYS A 280 26.51 -0.78 -27.23
CA LYS A 280 26.67 -0.30 -25.85
C LYS A 280 27.39 1.06 -25.85
N LEU A 281 26.96 1.94 -24.95
CA LEU A 281 27.60 3.22 -24.66
C LEU A 281 28.37 3.13 -23.35
N ASP A 282 29.69 3.27 -23.43
CA ASP A 282 30.51 3.44 -22.24
C ASP A 282 30.36 4.87 -21.71
N VAL A 283 30.15 4.99 -20.40
CA VAL A 283 30.00 6.27 -19.70
C VAL A 283 30.90 6.27 -18.48
N ARG A 284 31.72 7.32 -18.35
CA ARG A 284 32.59 7.50 -17.19
C ARG A 284 32.05 8.60 -16.28
N LEU A 285 31.57 8.23 -15.10
CA LEU A 285 31.12 9.21 -14.11
C LEU A 285 32.28 10.07 -13.61
N GLY A 286 32.04 11.37 -13.49
CA GLY A 286 33.03 12.30 -12.95
C GLY A 286 32.89 12.46 -11.44
N GLY A 287 33.67 11.74 -10.63
CA GLY A 287 33.75 11.93 -9.17
C GLY A 287 33.57 10.63 -8.37
N ALA A 288 33.57 10.73 -7.03
CA ALA A 288 33.35 9.59 -6.16
C ALA A 288 31.85 9.20 -6.11
N ARG A 289 31.57 7.89 -6.01
CA ARG A 289 30.21 7.34 -5.85
C ARG A 289 29.69 7.53 -4.43
N THR A 290 29.27 8.75 -4.12
CA THR A 290 28.88 9.13 -2.74
C THR A 290 27.67 8.36 -2.22
N GLY A 291 26.85 7.79 -3.10
CA GLY A 291 25.70 6.98 -2.71
C GLY A 291 26.07 5.65 -2.04
N ARG A 292 27.28 5.12 -2.24
CA ARG A 292 27.77 3.91 -1.54
C ARG A 292 28.56 4.23 -0.27
N ARG A 293 28.71 5.50 0.09
CA ARG A 293 29.49 5.93 1.26
C ARG A 293 28.80 5.45 2.56
N PRO A 294 29.55 4.83 3.50
CA PRO A 294 29.02 4.54 4.83
C PRO A 294 28.62 5.79 5.61
N TYR A 295 27.55 5.72 6.39
CA TYR A 295 27.01 6.86 7.14
C TYR A 295 26.35 6.46 8.46
N GLN A 296 26.26 7.40 9.40
CA GLN A 296 25.60 7.20 10.70
C GLN A 296 24.08 7.38 10.57
N VAL A 297 23.31 6.53 11.25
CA VAL A 297 21.85 6.70 11.36
C VAL A 297 21.38 6.98 12.78
N PRO A 298 20.32 7.77 12.97
CA PRO A 298 19.67 7.91 14.28
C PRO A 298 18.97 6.61 14.69
N ALA A 299 19.49 5.94 15.71
CA ALA A 299 18.95 4.64 16.16
C ALA A 299 17.44 4.68 16.48
N ALA A 300 16.95 5.78 17.08
CA ALA A 300 15.54 5.96 17.43
C ALA A 300 14.58 5.85 16.23
N SER A 301 15.02 6.21 15.02
CA SER A 301 14.19 6.16 13.81
C SER A 301 14.24 4.80 13.08
N HIS A 302 15.05 3.86 13.58
CA HIS A 302 15.36 2.59 12.92
C HIS A 302 15.28 1.38 13.86
N ILE A 303 14.46 1.47 14.91
CA ILE A 303 14.20 0.34 15.81
C ILE A 303 13.30 -0.66 15.07
N ASP A 304 13.76 -1.90 14.95
CA ASP A 304 12.99 -2.99 14.33
C ASP A 304 12.27 -3.84 15.39
N SER A 305 12.96 -4.15 16.48
CA SER A 305 12.45 -4.95 17.61
C SER A 305 13.38 -4.80 18.82
N LEU A 306 12.92 -5.20 20.01
CA LEU A 306 13.78 -5.30 21.19
C LEU A 306 13.33 -6.41 22.13
N SER A 307 14.24 -6.84 23.00
CA SER A 307 13.96 -7.72 24.14
C SER A 307 14.53 -7.12 25.41
N VAL A 308 13.77 -7.18 26.51
CA VAL A 308 14.10 -6.55 27.79
C VAL A 308 14.70 -7.58 28.74
N ASP A 309 15.74 -7.23 29.51
CA ASP A 309 16.26 -8.14 30.53
C ASP A 309 15.25 -8.38 31.66
N THR A 310 15.59 -9.37 32.51
CA THR A 310 14.76 -9.76 33.65
C THR A 310 14.32 -8.56 34.49
N THR A 311 15.21 -7.59 34.72
CA THR A 311 14.96 -6.49 35.66
C THR A 311 14.39 -5.21 35.04
N GLY A 312 14.25 -5.14 33.71
CA GLY A 312 13.92 -3.89 33.03
C GLY A 312 14.98 -2.81 33.18
N ARG A 313 16.27 -3.19 33.26
CA ARG A 313 17.40 -2.24 33.37
C ARG A 313 18.20 -2.13 32.08
N GLY A 314 17.99 -3.04 31.13
CA GLY A 314 18.57 -2.96 29.81
C GLY A 314 17.79 -3.79 28.81
N SER A 315 18.05 -3.54 27.53
CA SER A 315 17.44 -4.24 26.41
C SER A 315 18.47 -4.61 25.36
N ALA A 316 18.26 -5.74 24.70
CA ALA A 316 18.85 -6.01 23.40
C ALA A 316 17.93 -5.37 22.34
N VAL A 317 18.46 -4.39 21.61
CA VAL A 317 17.71 -3.55 20.67
C VAL A 317 18.22 -3.79 19.26
N CYS A 318 17.33 -4.20 18.36
CA CYS A 318 17.63 -4.29 16.94
C CYS A 318 17.49 -2.91 16.28
N VAL A 319 18.57 -2.45 15.68
CA VAL A 319 18.62 -1.20 14.92
C VAL A 319 19.20 -1.52 13.55
N ARG A 320 18.40 -1.35 12.49
CA ARG A 320 18.80 -1.53 11.10
C ARG A 320 19.61 -2.82 10.88
N SER A 321 18.99 -3.96 11.19
CA SER A 321 19.60 -5.29 11.01
C SER A 321 20.79 -5.62 11.93
N SER A 322 21.14 -4.76 12.89
CA SER A 322 22.19 -4.98 13.89
C SER A 322 21.62 -5.03 15.30
N LEU A 323 22.33 -5.65 16.24
CA LEU A 323 21.89 -5.86 17.63
C LEU A 323 22.82 -5.20 18.63
N TYR A 324 22.24 -4.37 19.51
CA TYR A 324 22.94 -3.65 20.56
C TYR A 324 22.35 -3.95 21.93
N TRP A 325 23.20 -4.12 22.93
CA TRP A 325 22.81 -4.10 24.33
C TRP A 325 22.81 -2.66 24.87
N LEU A 326 21.66 -2.16 25.29
CA LEU A 326 21.46 -0.80 25.79
C LEU A 326 20.95 -0.81 27.24
N THR A 327 21.70 -0.23 28.17
CA THR A 327 21.21 0.01 29.53
C THR A 327 20.22 1.17 29.55
N HIS A 328 19.10 1.06 30.26
CA HIS A 328 17.99 2.01 30.14
C HIS A 328 18.31 3.41 30.68
N ARG A 329 18.82 3.50 31.92
CA ARG A 329 19.08 4.79 32.59
C ARG A 329 20.43 5.39 32.20
N ASP A 330 21.51 4.82 32.74
CA ASP A 330 22.89 5.27 32.55
C ASP A 330 23.77 4.12 32.04
N GLY A 331 24.90 4.44 31.42
CA GLY A 331 25.90 3.46 30.93
C GLY A 331 26.01 3.39 29.40
N PRO A 332 26.99 2.62 28.88
CA PRO A 332 27.25 2.55 27.44
C PRO A 332 26.26 1.62 26.74
N ALA A 333 25.97 1.91 25.46
CA ALA A 333 25.51 0.88 24.53
C ALA A 333 26.69 -0.02 24.15
N ARG A 334 26.45 -1.31 23.90
CA ARG A 334 27.47 -2.26 23.46
C ARG A 334 26.94 -3.07 22.29
N THR A 335 27.76 -3.22 21.27
CA THR A 335 27.43 -4.08 20.12
C THR A 335 27.41 -5.54 20.54
N LEU A 336 26.37 -6.26 20.12
CA LEU A 336 26.28 -7.72 20.21
C LEU A 336 26.52 -8.35 18.84
N ALA A 337 25.92 -7.77 17.78
CA ALA A 337 26.14 -8.16 16.38
C ALA A 337 25.97 -6.95 15.46
N ASP A 338 26.96 -6.67 14.62
CA ASP A 338 26.99 -5.52 13.69
C ASP A 338 27.93 -5.87 12.52
N THR A 339 27.67 -7.00 11.88
CA THR A 339 28.42 -7.44 10.70
C THR A 339 27.74 -6.85 9.47
N PRO A 340 28.42 -6.00 8.67
CA PRO A 340 27.83 -5.46 7.45
C PRO A 340 27.36 -6.58 6.51
N GLY A 341 26.15 -6.43 5.94
CA GLY A 341 25.57 -7.40 5.02
C GLY A 341 25.02 -8.66 5.70
N VAL A 342 24.85 -8.65 7.03
CA VAL A 342 24.15 -9.69 7.79
C VAL A 342 22.93 -9.09 8.44
N ARG A 343 21.80 -9.79 8.38
CA ARG A 343 20.55 -9.38 9.00
C ARG A 343 20.27 -10.09 10.31
N VAL A 344 20.14 -9.28 11.37
CA VAL A 344 19.68 -9.71 12.69
C VAL A 344 18.23 -9.33 12.93
N ARG A 345 17.42 -10.26 13.47
CA ARG A 345 16.00 -10.05 13.82
C ARG A 345 15.61 -10.79 15.09
N LEU A 346 14.45 -10.42 15.65
CA LEU A 346 13.75 -11.15 16.71
C LEU A 346 14.65 -11.54 17.90
N PRO A 347 15.29 -10.57 18.58
CA PRO A 347 16.07 -10.89 19.77
C PRO A 347 15.14 -11.37 20.89
N VAL A 348 15.58 -12.36 21.66
CA VAL A 348 14.90 -12.88 22.84
C VAL A 348 15.91 -13.18 23.95
N MET A 349 15.59 -12.78 25.19
CA MET A 349 16.39 -13.17 26.35
C MET A 349 16.19 -14.65 26.66
N LEU A 350 17.28 -15.39 26.88
CA LEU A 350 17.22 -16.78 27.32
C LEU A 350 17.05 -16.82 28.84
N GLY A 351 15.81 -16.63 29.30
CA GLY A 351 15.47 -16.60 30.72
C GLY A 351 16.27 -15.56 31.51
N SER A 352 16.79 -15.97 32.66
CA SER A 352 17.71 -15.15 33.49
C SER A 352 19.19 -15.53 33.32
N THR A 353 19.53 -16.32 32.28
CA THR A 353 20.86 -16.92 32.10
C THR A 353 21.96 -15.93 31.72
N GLY A 354 21.60 -14.68 31.39
CA GLY A 354 22.53 -13.68 30.88
C GLY A 354 22.94 -13.91 29.42
N ARG A 355 22.17 -14.72 28.68
CA ARG A 355 22.32 -14.95 27.24
C ARG A 355 21.14 -14.38 26.46
N VAL A 356 21.35 -14.08 25.19
CA VAL A 356 20.34 -13.61 24.25
C VAL A 356 20.43 -14.45 22.99
N ALA A 357 19.29 -14.90 22.48
CA ALA A 357 19.18 -15.52 21.18
C ALA A 357 18.59 -14.52 20.18
N TYR A 358 18.98 -14.63 18.92
CA TYR A 358 18.45 -13.82 17.84
C TYR A 358 18.58 -14.57 16.52
N LEU A 359 17.80 -14.17 15.52
CA LEU A 359 17.94 -14.71 14.17
C LEU A 359 19.06 -14.00 13.43
N THR A 360 19.81 -14.75 12.65
CA THR A 360 20.82 -14.25 11.72
C THR A 360 20.70 -14.96 10.38
N ASP A 361 21.00 -14.27 9.28
CA ASP A 361 21.13 -14.86 7.93
C ASP A 361 22.59 -14.92 7.44
N ALA A 362 23.57 -14.89 8.35
CA ALA A 362 25.00 -14.89 8.01
C ALA A 362 25.45 -16.09 7.13
N GLU A 363 24.70 -17.19 7.13
CA GLU A 363 24.91 -18.38 6.29
C GLU A 363 23.92 -18.50 5.12
N GLY A 364 23.17 -17.44 4.84
CA GLY A 364 22.17 -17.36 3.78
C GLY A 364 20.75 -17.64 4.28
N GLU A 365 20.51 -18.77 4.94
CA GLU A 365 19.19 -19.08 5.52
C GLU A 365 19.05 -18.60 6.97
N ASP A 366 17.81 -18.47 7.48
CA ASP A 366 17.56 -18.12 8.88
C ASP A 366 18.24 -19.17 9.81
N ALA A 367 19.08 -18.68 10.72
CA ALA A 367 19.73 -19.44 11.79
C ALA A 367 19.52 -18.73 13.13
N ILE A 368 19.65 -19.46 14.24
CA ILE A 368 19.63 -18.88 15.59
C ILE A 368 21.07 -18.69 16.06
N GLU A 369 21.42 -17.49 16.50
CA GLU A 369 22.70 -17.21 17.14
C GLU A 369 22.49 -16.83 18.60
N ILE A 370 23.25 -17.47 19.49
CA ILE A 370 23.21 -17.25 20.93
C ILE A 370 24.47 -16.49 21.35
N GLY A 371 24.28 -15.26 21.82
CA GLY A 371 25.34 -14.41 22.38
C GLY A 371 25.20 -14.24 23.89
N HIS A 372 26.29 -13.78 24.52
CA HIS A 372 26.32 -13.45 25.93
C HIS A 372 26.11 -11.96 26.16
N LEU A 373 25.34 -11.60 27.18
CA LEU A 373 25.20 -10.20 27.57
C LEU A 373 26.53 -9.67 28.11
N PRO A 374 26.83 -8.37 27.96
CA PRO A 374 28.15 -7.81 28.27
C PRO A 374 28.52 -7.72 29.76
N ARG A 375 27.78 -8.44 30.62
CA ARG A 375 28.03 -8.65 32.05
C ARG A 375 28.89 -9.91 32.31
N ALA A 376 29.06 -10.78 31.32
CA ALA A 376 29.90 -11.98 31.43
C ALA A 376 31.40 -11.64 31.45
N SER A 377 32.15 -12.25 32.36
CA SER A 377 33.59 -12.00 32.56
C SER A 377 34.47 -12.64 31.48
N ASP A 378 33.97 -13.72 30.86
CA ASP A 378 34.52 -14.41 29.70
C ASP A 378 33.33 -14.89 28.85
N PRO A 379 32.91 -14.13 27.83
CA PRO A 379 31.65 -14.39 27.12
C PRO A 379 31.71 -15.56 26.14
N GLY A 380 32.89 -16.15 25.84
CA GLY A 380 33.02 -17.14 24.76
C GLY A 380 32.65 -16.61 23.37
N GLU A 381 32.73 -17.46 22.34
CA GLU A 381 32.23 -17.14 21.00
C GLU A 381 30.72 -17.41 20.89
N PRO A 382 29.95 -16.61 20.12
CA PRO A 382 28.54 -16.88 19.88
C PRO A 382 28.32 -18.28 19.30
N ARG A 383 27.28 -18.96 19.76
CA ARG A 383 26.91 -20.30 19.27
C ARG A 383 25.78 -20.19 18.25
N ARG A 384 26.03 -20.62 17.01
CA ARG A 384 25.03 -20.67 15.94
C ARG A 384 24.40 -22.04 15.81
N LEU A 385 23.08 -22.08 15.66
CA LEU A 385 22.25 -23.28 15.66
C LEU A 385 21.25 -23.25 14.49
N ALA A 386 20.82 -24.44 14.07
CA ALA A 386 19.67 -24.67 13.20
C ALA A 386 19.67 -23.97 11.81
N ALA A 387 20.84 -23.59 11.29
CA ALA A 387 20.96 -22.97 9.97
C ALA A 387 20.31 -23.85 8.87
N GLY A 388 19.38 -23.26 8.12
CA GLY A 388 18.65 -23.95 7.05
C GLY A 388 17.56 -24.94 7.51
N LEU A 389 17.37 -25.14 8.82
CA LEU A 389 16.37 -26.09 9.36
C LEU A 389 15.04 -25.41 9.74
N LEU A 390 15.05 -24.08 9.90
CA LEU A 390 13.95 -23.31 10.48
C LEU A 390 12.88 -22.87 9.45
N GLY A 391 13.25 -22.75 8.17
CA GLY A 391 12.46 -21.99 7.19
C GLY A 391 12.42 -20.50 7.53
N ARG A 392 11.48 -19.73 6.96
CA ARG A 392 11.31 -18.31 7.32
C ARG A 392 10.67 -18.16 8.70
N VAL A 393 11.43 -17.72 9.68
CA VAL A 393 10.93 -17.55 11.05
C VAL A 393 10.10 -16.26 11.18
N ARG A 394 8.90 -16.41 11.75
CA ARG A 394 7.95 -15.32 12.02
C ARG A 394 7.93 -14.89 13.48
N GLU A 395 8.13 -15.82 14.39
CA GLU A 395 8.08 -15.59 15.84
C GLU A 395 9.09 -16.51 16.53
N LEU A 396 9.69 -16.01 17.60
CA LEU A 396 10.67 -16.70 18.43
C LEU A 396 10.32 -16.41 19.90
N GLU A 397 10.27 -17.43 20.74
CA GLU A 397 9.95 -17.31 22.17
C GLU A 397 10.88 -18.23 22.98
N SER A 398 11.33 -17.77 24.16
CA SER A 398 12.21 -18.56 25.06
C SER A 398 11.43 -19.16 26.21
N SER A 399 11.80 -20.38 26.61
CA SER A 399 11.40 -20.89 27.92
C SER A 399 12.00 -20.04 29.05
N PRO A 400 11.31 -19.89 30.19
CA PRO A 400 11.83 -19.13 31.34
C PRO A 400 13.18 -19.59 31.89
N ASP A 401 13.50 -20.88 31.77
CA ASP A 401 14.82 -21.44 32.13
C ASP A 401 15.93 -21.11 31.10
N GLY A 402 15.55 -20.75 29.87
CA GLY A 402 16.47 -20.43 28.78
C GLY A 402 17.09 -21.64 28.07
N ASP A 403 16.57 -22.84 28.33
CA ASP A 403 17.09 -24.09 27.74
C ASP A 403 16.34 -24.53 26.48
N ARG A 404 15.23 -23.86 26.13
CA ARG A 404 14.49 -24.11 24.88
C ARG A 404 14.04 -22.81 24.20
N LEU A 405 14.01 -22.85 22.88
CA LEU A 405 13.32 -21.87 22.05
C LEU A 405 12.16 -22.53 21.30
N ALA A 406 11.03 -21.83 21.22
CA ALA A 406 9.94 -22.16 20.31
C ALA A 406 10.00 -21.25 19.09
N VAL A 407 9.82 -21.82 17.90
CA VAL A 407 9.93 -21.14 16.60
C VAL A 407 8.63 -21.35 15.81
N ALA A 408 7.95 -20.26 15.46
CA ALA A 408 6.87 -20.30 14.48
C ALA A 408 7.42 -20.01 13.09
N ALA A 409 7.40 -21.01 12.22
CA ALA A 409 7.85 -20.89 10.84
C ALA A 409 6.70 -20.46 9.92
N GLY A 410 7.03 -19.74 8.85
CA GLY A 410 6.07 -19.24 7.86
C GLY A 410 5.32 -20.34 7.10
N ASP A 411 5.85 -21.56 7.08
CA ASP A 411 5.29 -22.74 6.41
C ASP A 411 4.32 -23.55 7.30
N GLY A 412 3.94 -23.05 8.47
CA GLY A 412 2.99 -23.71 9.36
C GLY A 412 3.63 -24.53 10.48
N ARG A 413 4.95 -24.76 10.48
CA ARG A 413 5.64 -25.54 11.51
C ARG A 413 5.81 -24.75 12.82
N LEU A 414 5.62 -25.47 13.94
CA LEU A 414 6.07 -25.08 15.26
C LEU A 414 7.26 -25.96 15.64
N LEU A 415 8.44 -25.37 15.79
CA LEU A 415 9.67 -26.08 16.12
C LEU A 415 10.11 -25.77 17.55
N LEU A 416 10.77 -26.73 18.19
CA LEU A 416 11.50 -26.57 19.44
C LEU A 416 13.00 -26.70 19.14
N VAL A 417 13.81 -25.79 19.68
CA VAL A 417 15.27 -25.80 19.53
C VAL A 417 15.90 -25.85 20.92
N ASP A 418 16.80 -26.81 21.13
CA ASP A 418 17.58 -26.90 22.37
C ASP A 418 18.62 -25.76 22.47
N THR A 419 18.55 -24.97 23.53
CA THR A 419 19.48 -23.87 23.80
C THR A 419 20.30 -24.07 25.07
N SER A 420 20.22 -25.25 25.68
CA SER A 420 21.05 -25.61 26.83
C SER A 420 22.55 -25.49 26.47
N PRO A 421 23.41 -25.08 27.40
CA PRO A 421 24.84 -24.92 27.13
C PRO A 421 25.53 -26.20 26.64
N GLU A 422 25.07 -27.36 27.12
CA GLU A 422 25.62 -28.68 26.78
C GLU A 422 24.94 -29.32 25.55
N GLY A 423 23.79 -28.80 25.12
CA GLY A 423 23.03 -29.28 23.98
C GLY A 423 23.68 -28.99 22.63
N ASP A 424 23.36 -29.82 21.64
CA ASP A 424 23.85 -29.72 20.25
C ASP A 424 22.95 -28.85 19.35
N GLY A 425 21.87 -28.28 19.89
CA GLY A 425 20.92 -27.47 19.13
C GLY A 425 19.87 -28.28 18.37
N GLU A 426 19.52 -29.48 18.87
CA GLU A 426 18.49 -30.33 18.29
C GLU A 426 17.21 -29.53 17.93
N VAL A 427 16.76 -29.68 16.68
CA VAL A 427 15.52 -29.09 16.18
C VAL A 427 14.45 -30.15 16.11
N THR A 428 13.37 -29.98 16.86
CA THR A 428 12.22 -30.90 16.89
C THR A 428 10.97 -30.21 16.37
N GLU A 429 10.33 -30.77 15.34
CA GLU A 429 8.98 -30.35 14.94
C GLU A 429 7.95 -30.84 15.97
N LEU A 430 7.24 -29.91 16.61
CA LEU A 430 6.19 -30.21 17.58
C LEU A 430 4.85 -30.46 16.88
N ILE A 431 4.50 -29.62 15.91
CA ILE A 431 3.29 -29.72 15.09
C ILE A 431 3.44 -28.87 13.82
N ARG A 432 2.62 -29.15 12.81
CA ARG A 432 2.43 -28.33 11.62
C ARG A 432 0.95 -28.05 11.40
N SER A 433 0.62 -26.83 11.00
CA SER A 433 -0.76 -26.50 10.58
C SER A 433 -0.91 -26.55 9.07
N ASP A 434 -2.08 -27.03 8.63
CA ASP A 434 -2.50 -27.04 7.24
C ASP A 434 -3.15 -25.71 6.81
N ASN A 435 -3.44 -24.80 7.76
CA ASN A 435 -4.16 -23.55 7.52
C ASN A 435 -3.29 -22.30 7.74
N GLY A 436 -1.98 -22.43 7.45
CA GLY A 436 -1.00 -21.34 7.57
C GLY A 436 -0.24 -21.32 8.90
N PRO A 437 0.55 -20.26 9.15
CA PRO A 437 1.47 -20.21 10.29
C PRO A 437 0.77 -20.18 11.64
N VAL A 438 1.29 -20.98 12.57
CA VAL A 438 1.02 -20.83 14.01
C VAL A 438 1.56 -19.48 14.50
N GLY A 439 1.07 -19.00 15.63
CA GLY A 439 1.58 -17.79 16.26
C GLY A 439 1.17 -17.68 17.71
N ASP A 440 1.57 -16.58 18.33
CA ASP A 440 1.30 -16.22 19.72
C ASP A 440 1.85 -17.26 20.71
N LEU A 441 3.15 -17.51 20.62
CA LEU A 441 3.84 -18.52 21.43
C LEU A 441 4.00 -18.03 22.88
N ALA A 442 3.73 -18.90 23.85
CA ALA A 442 3.94 -18.59 25.26
C ALA A 442 4.33 -19.83 26.08
N PHE A 443 5.49 -19.80 26.72
CA PHE A 443 5.87 -20.85 27.68
C PHE A 443 5.20 -20.61 29.04
N SER A 444 4.96 -21.71 29.78
CA SER A 444 4.59 -21.65 31.18
C SER A 444 5.75 -21.16 32.05
N PRO A 445 5.49 -20.55 33.23
CA PRO A 445 6.53 -20.06 34.14
C PRO A 445 7.54 -21.12 34.60
N ASP A 446 7.11 -22.39 34.68
CA ASP A 446 7.93 -23.54 35.04
C ASP A 446 8.64 -24.21 33.84
N SER A 447 8.52 -23.64 32.63
CA SER A 447 9.07 -24.17 31.38
C SER A 447 8.55 -25.57 30.98
N ALA A 448 7.49 -26.08 31.61
CA ALA A 448 6.97 -27.43 31.34
C ALA A 448 5.94 -27.50 30.20
N TRP A 449 5.33 -26.37 29.86
CA TRP A 449 4.29 -26.25 28.84
C TRP A 449 4.56 -25.13 27.84
N LEU A 450 4.09 -25.31 26.61
CA LEU A 450 4.05 -24.28 25.57
C LEU A 450 2.61 -24.11 25.08
N ALA A 451 2.10 -22.87 25.07
CA ALA A 451 0.82 -22.49 24.48
C ALA A 451 1.03 -21.78 23.14
N TRP A 452 0.04 -21.89 22.24
CA TRP A 452 0.01 -21.13 20.98
C TRP A 452 -1.42 -21.00 20.43
N SER A 453 -1.60 -20.05 19.52
CA SER A 453 -2.80 -19.92 18.68
C SER A 453 -2.63 -20.70 17.36
N HIS A 454 -3.38 -21.79 17.23
CA HIS A 454 -3.33 -22.69 16.10
C HIS A 454 -4.41 -22.33 15.05
N PRO A 455 -4.04 -22.11 13.77
CA PRO A 455 -5.04 -21.76 12.76
C PRO A 455 -5.91 -22.96 12.39
N GLY A 456 -7.21 -22.72 12.30
CA GLY A 456 -8.26 -23.68 11.94
C GLY A 456 -8.82 -23.47 10.53
N ILE A 457 -10.01 -24.00 10.27
CA ILE A 457 -10.63 -23.96 8.94
C ILE A 457 -10.93 -22.51 8.52
N GLY A 458 -10.62 -22.17 7.28
CA GLY A 458 -10.83 -20.84 6.72
C GLY A 458 -9.64 -19.93 7.00
N ARG A 459 -9.86 -18.61 6.95
CA ARG A 459 -8.78 -17.62 7.06
C ARG A 459 -8.56 -17.08 8.48
N THR A 460 -9.54 -17.22 9.36
CA THR A 460 -9.54 -16.49 10.64
C THR A 460 -9.79 -17.33 11.89
N LEU A 461 -10.46 -18.50 11.79
CA LEU A 461 -10.71 -19.33 12.97
C LEU A 461 -9.39 -19.83 13.57
N ARG A 462 -9.28 -19.77 14.91
CA ARG A 462 -8.09 -20.23 15.64
C ARG A 462 -8.47 -20.92 16.95
N SER A 463 -7.65 -21.88 17.39
CA SER A 463 -7.80 -22.51 18.70
C SER A 463 -6.55 -22.37 19.54
N ILE A 464 -6.73 -22.18 20.84
CA ILE A 464 -5.61 -22.24 21.79
C ILE A 464 -5.29 -23.71 22.05
N LYS A 465 -4.03 -24.07 21.83
CA LYS A 465 -3.47 -25.38 22.14
C LYS A 465 -2.32 -25.23 23.12
N ILE A 466 -2.08 -26.27 23.90
CA ILE A 466 -0.93 -26.38 24.80
C ILE A 466 -0.24 -27.72 24.60
N ALA A 467 1.08 -27.76 24.78
CA ALA A 467 1.87 -28.98 24.71
C ALA A 467 2.67 -29.18 26.00
N ARG A 468 2.59 -30.39 26.57
CA ARG A 468 3.49 -30.81 27.65
C ARG A 468 4.84 -31.18 27.06
N LEU A 469 5.90 -30.47 27.44
CA LEU A 469 7.18 -30.59 26.74
C LEU A 469 8.00 -31.85 27.09
N ALA A 470 7.67 -32.50 28.20
CA ALA A 470 8.34 -33.73 28.64
C ALA A 470 8.06 -34.92 27.70
N ASP A 471 6.84 -35.02 27.16
CA ASP A 471 6.41 -36.10 26.26
C ASP A 471 5.73 -35.62 24.98
N ARG A 472 5.68 -34.30 24.78
CA ARG A 472 5.13 -33.62 23.60
C ARG A 472 3.63 -33.87 23.40
N THR A 473 2.91 -34.18 24.48
CA THR A 473 1.45 -34.37 24.42
C THR A 473 0.76 -33.03 24.18
N ILE A 474 -0.02 -32.93 23.10
CA ILE A 474 -0.78 -31.73 22.74
C ILE A 474 -2.22 -31.84 23.24
N VAL A 475 -2.72 -30.77 23.84
CA VAL A 475 -4.09 -30.64 24.38
C VAL A 475 -4.73 -29.39 23.80
N GLU A 476 -6.01 -29.51 23.41
CA GLU A 476 -6.81 -28.36 22.98
C GLU A 476 -7.44 -27.67 24.19
N VAL A 477 -7.17 -26.36 24.34
CA VAL A 477 -7.77 -25.54 25.40
C VAL A 477 -9.12 -24.99 24.93
N THR A 478 -9.22 -24.64 23.65
CA THR A 478 -10.48 -24.17 23.04
C THR A 478 -10.86 -25.02 21.83
N ASN A 479 -12.14 -25.00 21.47
CA ASN A 479 -12.71 -25.89 20.45
C ASN A 479 -12.65 -25.36 19.01
N GLY A 480 -11.93 -24.25 18.76
CA GLY A 480 -11.68 -23.72 17.41
C GLY A 480 -12.88 -23.12 16.68
N ARG A 481 -13.99 -22.83 17.37
CA ARG A 481 -15.18 -22.20 16.76
C ARG A 481 -15.09 -20.68 16.64
N PHE A 482 -14.07 -20.06 17.23
CA PHE A 482 -13.89 -18.61 17.31
C PHE A 482 -12.46 -18.25 16.90
N GLU A 483 -12.15 -16.96 16.90
CA GLU A 483 -10.79 -16.47 16.69
C GLU A 483 -10.17 -16.29 18.09
N ASP A 484 -9.42 -17.30 18.53
CA ASP A 484 -8.74 -17.31 19.83
C ASP A 484 -7.23 -17.06 19.65
N GLU A 485 -6.71 -16.02 20.29
CA GLU A 485 -5.39 -15.43 20.01
C GLU A 485 -4.66 -15.07 21.32
N GLU A 486 -3.35 -14.84 21.22
CA GLU A 486 -2.51 -14.31 22.30
C GLU A 486 -2.63 -15.04 23.66
N PRO A 487 -2.45 -16.38 23.72
CA PRO A 487 -2.48 -17.09 24.99
C PRO A 487 -1.27 -16.73 25.85
N VAL A 488 -1.48 -16.53 27.16
CA VAL A 488 -0.43 -16.27 28.14
C VAL A 488 -0.72 -16.99 29.45
N PHE A 489 0.30 -17.58 30.05
CA PHE A 489 0.20 -18.14 31.40
C PHE A 489 0.33 -17.02 32.43
N THR A 490 -0.44 -17.09 33.52
CA THR A 490 -0.20 -16.22 34.68
C THR A 490 1.09 -16.61 35.39
N SER A 491 1.78 -15.64 36.00
CA SER A 491 3.07 -15.85 36.65
C SER A 491 3.04 -16.85 37.82
N ASP A 492 1.87 -17.06 38.42
CA ASP A 492 1.63 -18.05 39.48
C ASP A 492 1.35 -19.47 38.95
N GLY A 493 1.30 -19.67 37.63
CA GLY A 493 1.08 -20.96 36.97
C GLY A 493 -0.35 -21.52 37.06
N ARG A 494 -1.30 -20.76 37.63
CA ARG A 494 -2.65 -21.26 37.91
C ARG A 494 -3.62 -21.14 36.74
N TYR A 495 -3.40 -20.18 35.85
CA TYR A 495 -4.33 -19.84 34.78
C TYR A 495 -3.64 -19.67 33.43
N LEU A 496 -4.41 -19.88 32.37
CA LEU A 496 -4.10 -19.44 31.01
C LEU A 496 -5.10 -18.37 30.59
N ALA A 497 -4.64 -17.17 30.29
CA ALA A 497 -5.44 -16.10 29.71
C ALA A 497 -5.24 -16.05 28.19
N PHE A 498 -6.22 -15.53 27.44
CA PHE A 498 -6.14 -15.37 25.99
C PHE A 498 -7.17 -14.32 25.51
N LEU A 499 -7.01 -13.81 24.30
CA LEU A 499 -7.99 -12.95 23.64
C LEU A 499 -8.93 -13.79 22.77
N SER A 500 -10.20 -13.40 22.70
CA SER A 500 -11.14 -14.10 21.82
C SER A 500 -12.25 -13.23 21.26
N TRP A 501 -12.46 -13.36 19.95
CA TRP A 501 -13.58 -12.80 19.20
C TRP A 501 -14.82 -13.71 19.29
N ARG A 502 -15.39 -13.81 20.49
CA ARG A 502 -16.59 -14.65 20.75
C ARG A 502 -17.77 -13.90 21.34
N GLY A 503 -17.71 -12.56 21.40
CA GLY A 503 -18.82 -11.70 21.78
C GLY A 503 -19.74 -11.42 20.60
N PHE A 504 -20.96 -11.97 20.62
CA PHE A 504 -21.98 -11.72 19.59
C PHE A 504 -22.99 -10.68 20.08
N ASP A 505 -22.56 -9.42 20.16
CA ASP A 505 -23.41 -8.27 20.47
C ASP A 505 -23.54 -7.37 19.23
N PRO A 506 -24.61 -7.50 18.44
CA PRO A 506 -24.71 -6.82 17.16
C PRO A 506 -25.09 -5.35 17.30
N VAL A 507 -24.50 -4.50 16.47
CA VAL A 507 -24.79 -3.06 16.37
C VAL A 507 -25.46 -2.77 15.03
N TYR A 508 -26.53 -1.98 15.05
CA TYR A 508 -27.24 -1.55 13.84
C TYR A 508 -26.39 -0.61 13.00
N ASP A 509 -26.23 -0.96 11.72
CA ASP A 509 -25.67 -0.07 10.72
C ASP A 509 -26.64 1.06 10.39
N VAL A 510 -26.17 2.30 10.51
CA VAL A 510 -26.99 3.51 10.35
C VAL A 510 -27.41 3.78 8.90
N HIS A 511 -26.75 3.16 7.92
CA HIS A 511 -26.97 3.42 6.49
C HIS A 511 -27.87 2.37 5.82
N THR A 512 -27.74 1.11 6.20
CA THR A 512 -28.35 -0.02 5.50
C THR A 512 -29.38 -0.76 6.34
N GLY A 513 -29.36 -0.55 7.67
CA GLY A 513 -30.18 -1.32 8.61
C GLY A 513 -29.68 -2.75 8.81
N ASP A 514 -28.48 -3.08 8.32
CA ASP A 514 -27.80 -4.34 8.60
C ASP A 514 -27.31 -4.38 10.07
N LEU A 515 -26.83 -5.53 10.52
CA LEU A 515 -26.24 -5.73 11.84
C LEU A 515 -24.78 -6.18 11.68
N SER A 516 -23.89 -5.65 12.52
CA SER A 516 -22.46 -6.01 12.53
C SER A 516 -21.94 -6.23 13.95
N PHE A 517 -20.75 -6.84 14.10
CA PHE A 517 -20.14 -7.15 15.41
C PHE A 517 -18.80 -6.39 15.61
N PRO A 518 -18.80 -5.04 15.69
CA PRO A 518 -17.56 -4.26 15.72
C PRO A 518 -16.78 -4.35 17.05
N LEU A 519 -17.39 -4.89 18.10
CA LEU A 519 -16.85 -4.98 19.46
C LEU A 519 -16.82 -6.45 19.94
N GLY A 520 -16.32 -7.36 19.10
CA GLY A 520 -16.41 -8.80 19.35
C GLY A 520 -15.39 -9.40 20.34
N CYS A 521 -14.32 -8.68 20.69
CA CYS A 521 -13.21 -9.24 21.46
C CYS A 521 -13.26 -8.89 22.96
N ARG A 522 -12.88 -9.87 23.80
CA ARG A 522 -12.58 -9.72 25.22
C ARG A 522 -11.41 -10.62 25.63
N PRO A 523 -10.70 -10.32 26.73
CA PRO A 523 -9.86 -11.29 27.39
C PRO A 523 -10.72 -12.37 28.09
N TYR A 524 -10.22 -13.60 28.06
CA TYR A 524 -10.76 -14.80 28.69
C TYR A 524 -9.69 -15.49 29.53
N LEU A 525 -10.11 -16.28 30.50
CA LEU A 525 -9.26 -17.00 31.45
C LEU A 525 -9.70 -18.46 31.56
N VAL A 526 -8.75 -19.39 31.66
CA VAL A 526 -9.01 -20.80 31.95
C VAL A 526 -8.21 -21.21 33.20
N PRO A 527 -8.88 -21.61 34.30
CA PRO A 527 -8.23 -22.34 35.38
C PRO A 527 -7.68 -23.67 34.89
N LEU A 528 -6.39 -23.92 35.10
CA LEU A 528 -5.70 -25.10 34.56
C LEU A 528 -6.05 -26.38 35.33
N SER A 529 -6.45 -26.27 36.60
CA SER A 529 -6.93 -27.37 37.46
C SER A 529 -8.34 -27.09 37.96
N SER A 530 -9.17 -28.13 38.14
CA SER A 530 -10.51 -28.00 38.75
C SER A 530 -10.46 -27.56 40.22
N ALA A 531 -9.32 -27.78 40.90
CA ALA A 531 -9.09 -27.32 42.27
C ALA A 531 -8.81 -25.80 42.35
N THR A 532 -8.52 -25.15 41.22
CA THR A 532 -8.27 -23.72 41.15
C THR A 532 -9.59 -22.99 40.84
N PRO A 533 -10.15 -22.21 41.80
CA PRO A 533 -11.35 -21.44 41.52
C PRO A 533 -11.07 -20.32 40.51
N SER A 534 -12.08 -19.93 39.74
CA SER A 534 -11.98 -18.73 38.90
C SER A 534 -11.83 -17.48 39.78
N PRO A 535 -10.94 -16.53 39.45
CA PRO A 535 -10.83 -15.23 40.14
C PRO A 535 -12.06 -14.35 39.93
N PHE A 536 -13.04 -14.77 39.14
CA PHE A 536 -14.30 -14.04 38.95
C PHE A 536 -15.48 -14.74 39.62
N ALA A 537 -15.27 -15.89 40.25
CA ALA A 537 -16.29 -16.62 40.96
C ALA A 537 -16.91 -15.80 42.12
N LEU A 538 -18.12 -16.16 42.49
CA LEU A 538 -18.78 -15.60 43.67
C LEU A 538 -18.31 -16.39 44.91
N SER A 539 -17.82 -15.70 45.93
CA SER A 539 -17.50 -16.33 47.22
C SER A 539 -18.79 -16.61 48.00
N PRO A 540 -18.97 -17.82 48.58
CA PRO A 540 -20.07 -18.12 49.50
C PRO A 540 -20.10 -17.20 50.74
N GLU A 541 -18.94 -16.64 51.15
CA GLU A 541 -18.83 -15.73 52.29
C GLU A 541 -19.11 -14.25 51.91
N GLY A 542 -19.39 -13.98 50.63
CA GLY A 542 -19.53 -12.63 50.08
C GLY A 542 -18.17 -12.00 49.75
N ARG A 543 -18.19 -10.86 49.04
CA ARG A 543 -16.96 -10.12 48.71
C ARG A 543 -16.65 -9.07 49.79
N PRO A 544 -15.38 -8.80 50.10
CA PRO A 544 -14.99 -7.69 50.98
C PRO A 544 -15.58 -6.35 50.50
N ALA A 545 -15.96 -5.47 51.44
CA ALA A 545 -16.56 -4.17 51.15
C ALA A 545 -15.67 -3.24 50.31
N ALA A 546 -14.35 -3.45 50.32
CA ALA A 546 -13.39 -2.72 49.50
C ALA A 546 -13.39 -3.14 48.02
N GLY A 547 -14.14 -4.18 47.65
CA GLY A 547 -14.06 -4.83 46.34
C GLY A 547 -12.80 -5.71 46.22
N GLY A 548 -12.94 -6.89 45.63
CA GLY A 548 -11.86 -7.88 45.48
C GLY A 548 -12.33 -9.31 45.76
N LEU A 549 -11.45 -10.28 45.51
CA LEU A 549 -11.64 -11.68 45.89
C LEU A 549 -11.36 -11.91 47.39
N ASP A 550 -11.82 -13.05 47.90
CA ASP A 550 -11.58 -13.49 49.28
C ASP A 550 -10.07 -13.67 49.54
N PRO A 551 -9.50 -13.18 50.66
CA PRO A 551 -8.08 -13.30 50.96
C PRO A 551 -7.52 -14.74 50.92
N ASP A 552 -8.34 -15.77 51.17
CA ASP A 552 -7.91 -17.18 51.06
C ASP A 552 -7.70 -17.64 49.61
N ILE A 553 -8.31 -16.99 48.61
CA ILE A 553 -8.00 -17.20 47.17
C ILE A 553 -6.70 -16.45 46.80
N SER A 554 -6.39 -15.36 47.53
CA SER A 554 -5.13 -14.61 47.41
C SER A 554 -3.97 -15.18 48.23
N GLY A 555 -4.22 -16.21 49.07
CA GLY A 555 -3.30 -16.70 50.10
C GLY A 555 -2.36 -17.85 49.71
N GLY A 556 -2.33 -18.23 48.44
CA GLY A 556 -1.28 -19.10 47.90
C GLY A 556 -0.61 -18.41 46.73
N GLU A 557 0.56 -17.81 46.95
CA GLU A 557 1.51 -17.60 45.85
C GLU A 557 1.78 -18.98 45.25
N GLY A 558 1.16 -19.28 44.11
CA GLY A 558 1.61 -20.42 43.32
C GLY A 558 3.09 -20.22 43.04
N ASP A 559 3.91 -21.23 43.25
CA ASP A 559 5.36 -21.16 43.07
C ASP A 559 5.78 -21.12 41.58
N GLY A 560 4.81 -20.91 40.67
CA GLY A 560 4.99 -20.95 39.22
C GLY A 560 4.74 -22.32 38.60
N THR A 561 4.57 -23.39 39.41
CA THR A 561 4.31 -24.74 38.90
C THR A 561 2.97 -24.83 38.19
N VAL A 562 2.97 -25.35 36.96
CA VAL A 562 1.78 -25.49 36.13
C VAL A 562 1.23 -26.92 36.15
N THR A 563 0.04 -27.06 36.74
CA THR A 563 -0.72 -28.32 36.73
C THR A 563 -1.94 -28.20 35.83
N VAL A 564 -2.02 -29.03 34.80
CA VAL A 564 -3.12 -29.05 33.82
C VAL A 564 -3.97 -30.30 34.00
N GLU A 565 -5.26 -30.11 34.26
CA GLU A 565 -6.28 -31.14 34.21
C GLU A 565 -6.99 -31.10 32.85
N VAL A 566 -6.82 -32.11 32.01
CA VAL A 566 -7.37 -32.09 30.64
C VAL A 566 -8.90 -32.20 30.64
N GLU A 567 -9.46 -33.00 31.55
CA GLU A 567 -10.90 -33.22 31.63
C GLU A 567 -11.63 -31.89 31.89
N GLY A 568 -12.57 -31.52 31.01
CA GLY A 568 -13.37 -30.30 31.14
C GLY A 568 -12.64 -28.99 30.92
N LEU A 569 -11.38 -28.96 30.45
CA LEU A 569 -10.57 -27.75 30.29
C LEU A 569 -11.28 -26.66 29.46
N ALA A 570 -11.80 -27.02 28.27
CA ALA A 570 -12.55 -26.11 27.42
C ALA A 570 -13.87 -25.60 28.06
N SER A 571 -14.41 -26.33 29.04
CA SER A 571 -15.61 -25.92 29.79
C SER A 571 -15.31 -24.97 30.95
N ARG A 572 -14.04 -24.77 31.32
CA ARG A 572 -13.62 -23.86 32.41
C ARG A 572 -13.36 -22.42 31.98
N VAL A 573 -13.50 -22.11 30.68
CA VAL A 573 -13.29 -20.76 30.14
C VAL A 573 -14.23 -19.75 30.81
N THR A 574 -13.66 -18.70 31.41
CA THR A 574 -14.37 -17.59 32.06
C THR A 574 -14.01 -16.26 31.38
N VAL A 575 -14.97 -15.34 31.28
CA VAL A 575 -14.77 -14.00 30.69
C VAL A 575 -14.27 -12.99 31.72
N PHE A 576 -13.37 -12.08 31.32
CA PHE A 576 -12.98 -10.96 32.17
C PHE A 576 -14.13 -9.94 32.31
N PRO A 577 -14.28 -9.28 33.47
CA PRO A 577 -15.32 -8.27 33.71
C PRO A 577 -14.94 -6.92 33.10
N VAL A 578 -14.69 -6.89 31.78
CA VAL A 578 -14.38 -5.68 31.00
C VAL A 578 -15.33 -5.54 29.81
N SER A 579 -15.50 -4.31 29.32
CA SER A 579 -16.26 -4.04 28.11
C SER A 579 -15.69 -4.81 26.91
N ALA A 580 -16.53 -5.19 25.96
CA ALA A 580 -16.00 -5.75 24.73
C ALA A 580 -15.36 -4.64 23.88
N SER A 581 -14.27 -4.95 23.18
CA SER A 581 -13.48 -3.98 22.42
C SER A 581 -12.64 -4.70 21.36
N LYS A 582 -11.64 -4.02 20.81
CA LYS A 582 -10.53 -4.64 20.09
C LYS A 582 -9.32 -4.61 21.01
N TYR A 583 -8.83 -5.78 21.39
CA TYR A 583 -7.69 -5.94 22.30
C TYR A 583 -6.50 -6.54 21.55
N SER A 584 -5.28 -6.25 21.99
CA SER A 584 -4.06 -6.89 21.51
C SER A 584 -2.94 -6.81 22.54
N SER A 585 -1.82 -7.48 22.28
CA SER A 585 -0.61 -7.48 23.11
C SER A 585 -0.86 -7.89 24.56
N LEU A 586 -1.69 -8.92 24.79
CA LEU A 586 -1.95 -9.46 26.12
C LEU A 586 -0.65 -10.03 26.73
N ARG A 587 -0.25 -9.57 27.91
CA ARG A 587 0.97 -10.03 28.62
C ARG A 587 0.78 -10.13 30.13
N PRO A 588 1.40 -11.12 30.79
CA PRO A 588 1.42 -11.20 32.25
C PRO A 588 2.42 -10.22 32.85
N VAL A 589 2.10 -9.70 34.04
CA VAL A 589 2.96 -8.80 34.82
C VAL A 589 3.07 -9.26 36.26
N SER A 590 4.00 -8.67 37.01
CA SER A 590 4.23 -8.97 38.43
C SER A 590 2.95 -8.74 39.27
N GLY A 591 2.79 -9.49 40.36
CA GLY A 591 1.61 -9.39 41.23
C GLY A 591 0.36 -10.11 40.73
N GLY A 592 0.49 -10.98 39.71
CA GLY A 592 -0.61 -11.76 39.15
C GLY A 592 -1.57 -10.96 38.25
N GLY A 593 -1.14 -9.79 37.76
CA GLY A 593 -1.91 -8.96 36.84
C GLY A 593 -1.65 -9.28 35.36
N LEU A 594 -2.45 -8.67 34.48
CA LEU A 594 -2.27 -8.70 33.03
C LEU A 594 -2.27 -7.27 32.46
N VAL A 595 -1.53 -7.04 31.38
CA VAL A 595 -1.58 -5.80 30.59
C VAL A 595 -1.95 -6.08 29.15
N TRP A 596 -2.59 -5.11 28.49
CA TRP A 596 -2.97 -5.19 27.08
C TRP A 596 -3.15 -3.80 26.46
N LEU A 597 -3.24 -3.78 25.14
CA LEU A 597 -3.68 -2.64 24.35
C LEU A 597 -5.17 -2.73 24.05
N ARG A 598 -5.91 -1.66 24.34
CA ARG A 598 -7.30 -1.50 23.94
C ARG A 598 -7.40 -0.46 22.83
N TRP A 599 -7.89 -0.88 21.68
CA TRP A 599 -8.03 -0.03 20.50
C TRP A 599 -9.40 0.65 20.47
N PRO A 600 -9.47 1.94 20.09
CA PRO A 600 -10.74 2.56 19.75
C PRO A 600 -11.33 1.91 18.49
N ILE A 601 -12.65 1.95 18.35
CA ILE A 601 -13.27 1.66 17.04
C ILE A 601 -12.94 2.83 16.13
N SER A 602 -12.25 2.56 15.02
CA SER A 602 -11.97 3.54 13.97
C SER A 602 -12.61 3.08 12.65
N GLY A 603 -13.27 4.00 11.95
CA GLY A 603 -13.79 3.77 10.62
C GLY A 603 -12.66 3.66 9.60
N ALA A 604 -12.88 2.86 8.55
CA ALA A 604 -11.87 2.58 7.51
C ALA A 604 -11.36 3.82 6.75
N LEU A 605 -12.11 4.94 6.79
CA LEU A 605 -11.73 6.21 6.16
C LEU A 605 -10.99 7.17 7.09
N GLY A 606 -10.83 6.83 8.37
CA GLY A 606 -10.18 7.69 9.36
C GLY A 606 -11.02 8.88 9.84
N GLU A 607 -12.27 9.02 9.42
CA GLU A 607 -13.15 10.15 9.77
C GLU A 607 -13.83 10.04 11.14
N THR A 608 -13.43 9.06 11.97
CA THR A 608 -14.04 8.84 13.29
C THR A 608 -13.62 9.91 14.31
N PHE A 609 -12.43 10.50 14.14
CA PHE A 609 -11.85 11.41 15.11
C PHE A 609 -12.13 12.88 14.77
N ALA A 610 -12.24 13.72 15.80
CA ALA A 610 -12.62 15.13 15.65
C ALA A 610 -11.56 15.96 14.89
N ASN A 611 -10.30 15.54 14.95
CA ASN A 611 -9.20 16.16 14.22
C ASN A 611 -8.90 15.33 12.96
N PRO A 612 -9.21 15.84 11.74
CA PRO A 612 -8.94 15.13 10.49
C PRO A 612 -7.45 14.86 10.22
N ALA A 613 -6.55 15.58 10.90
CA ALA A 613 -5.11 15.34 10.82
C ALA A 613 -4.62 14.23 11.77
N GLU A 614 -5.47 13.75 12.68
CA GLU A 614 -5.17 12.73 13.68
C GLU A 614 -6.07 11.51 13.45
N THR A 615 -5.65 10.67 12.51
CA THR A 615 -6.34 9.44 12.12
C THR A 615 -5.80 8.20 12.83
N SER A 616 -4.88 8.39 13.77
CA SER A 616 -3.95 7.38 14.26
C SER A 616 -4.62 6.24 15.03
N GLY A 617 -5.82 6.45 15.59
CA GLY A 617 -6.60 5.41 16.25
C GLY A 617 -5.82 4.64 17.30
N ARG A 618 -4.88 5.32 17.99
CA ARG A 618 -3.87 4.69 18.84
C ARG A 618 -4.52 4.02 20.06
N PRO A 619 -3.94 2.91 20.54
CA PRO A 619 -4.48 2.17 21.66
C PRO A 619 -4.16 2.82 23.00
N THR A 620 -4.96 2.47 24.00
CA THR A 620 -4.70 2.71 25.42
C THR A 620 -4.06 1.46 26.03
N LEU A 621 -2.98 1.64 26.80
CA LEU A 621 -2.39 0.59 27.61
C LEU A 621 -3.13 0.47 28.94
N GLU A 622 -3.69 -0.71 29.21
CA GLU A 622 -4.46 -0.99 30.41
C GLU A 622 -3.83 -2.14 31.21
N HIS A 623 -3.91 -2.05 32.54
CA HIS A 623 -3.56 -3.10 33.48
C HIS A 623 -4.82 -3.63 34.17
N PHE A 624 -4.90 -4.95 34.35
CA PHE A 624 -5.94 -5.61 35.11
C PHE A 624 -5.35 -6.44 36.25
N ASP A 625 -5.68 -6.03 37.47
CA ASP A 625 -5.32 -6.72 38.70
C ASP A 625 -6.33 -7.85 38.94
N LEU A 626 -5.89 -9.12 38.82
CA LEU A 626 -6.76 -10.29 38.99
C LEU A 626 -7.31 -10.42 40.41
N ALA A 627 -6.52 -10.08 41.43
CA ALA A 627 -6.92 -10.21 42.83
C ALA A 627 -8.01 -9.19 43.21
N LYS A 628 -7.87 -7.96 42.71
CA LYS A 628 -8.84 -6.88 42.92
C LYS A 628 -9.99 -6.88 41.90
N ALA A 629 -9.87 -7.66 40.82
CA ALA A 629 -10.73 -7.60 39.65
C ALA A 629 -10.92 -6.17 39.13
N LYS A 630 -9.82 -5.41 39.06
CA LYS A 630 -9.83 -3.97 38.76
C LYS A 630 -8.96 -3.67 37.56
N ARG A 631 -9.55 -2.93 36.61
CA ARG A 631 -8.85 -2.33 35.46
C ARG A 631 -8.36 -0.92 35.79
N THR A 632 -7.11 -0.62 35.44
CA THR A 632 -6.47 0.70 35.52
C THR A 632 -5.88 1.07 34.16
N GLU A 633 -6.05 2.32 33.75
CA GLU A 633 -5.38 2.87 32.57
C GLU A 633 -3.97 3.34 32.95
N LEU A 634 -2.94 2.89 32.23
CA LEU A 634 -1.54 3.24 32.51
C LEU A 634 -1.04 4.42 31.65
N THR A 635 -1.25 4.36 30.34
CA THR A 635 -0.94 5.43 29.37
C THR A 635 -1.87 5.32 28.17
N SER A 636 -2.18 6.45 27.55
CA SER A 636 -2.80 6.51 26.22
C SER A 636 -1.75 6.67 25.12
N ASP A 637 -2.22 6.55 23.87
CA ASP A 637 -1.52 6.95 22.64
C ASP A 637 -0.12 6.35 22.48
N LEU A 638 -0.07 5.03 22.49
CA LEU A 638 1.16 4.24 22.38
C LEU A 638 1.28 3.56 21.01
N ASP A 639 2.49 3.32 20.50
CA ASP A 639 2.68 2.43 19.35
C ASP A 639 2.74 0.94 19.77
N TRP A 640 3.64 0.57 20.70
CA TRP A 640 3.76 -0.78 21.25
C TRP A 640 4.55 -0.82 22.57
N PHE A 641 4.53 -1.96 23.29
CA PHE A 641 5.32 -2.18 24.50
C PHE A 641 5.94 -3.58 24.58
N VAL A 642 6.95 -3.74 25.44
CA VAL A 642 7.56 -5.02 25.82
C VAL A 642 7.70 -5.09 27.35
N VAL A 643 7.49 -6.27 27.94
CA VAL A 643 7.55 -6.50 29.40
C VAL A 643 8.95 -6.97 29.82
N SER A 644 9.44 -6.55 30.99
CA SER A 644 10.63 -7.14 31.61
C SER A 644 10.41 -8.59 32.03
N GLY A 645 11.47 -9.40 32.11
CA GLY A 645 11.33 -10.82 32.45
C GLY A 645 10.74 -11.09 33.85
N ASP A 646 10.88 -10.16 34.80
CA ASP A 646 10.24 -10.21 36.13
C ASP A 646 8.82 -9.64 36.16
N GLY A 647 8.32 -9.10 35.05
CA GLY A 647 6.99 -8.51 34.94
C GLY A 647 6.80 -7.16 35.65
N THR A 648 7.85 -6.55 36.19
CA THR A 648 7.73 -5.32 37.01
C THR A 648 7.78 -4.03 36.20
N ARG A 649 8.34 -4.08 34.98
CA ARG A 649 8.55 -2.92 34.12
C ARG A 649 8.03 -3.16 32.70
N LEU A 650 7.61 -2.07 32.05
CA LEU A 650 7.26 -2.03 30.63
C LEU A 650 8.21 -1.07 29.93
N VAL A 651 8.79 -1.50 28.82
CA VAL A 651 9.45 -0.61 27.86
C VAL A 651 8.43 -0.25 26.80
N VAL A 652 8.07 1.02 26.72
CA VAL A 652 7.03 1.55 25.83
C VAL A 652 7.66 2.43 24.76
N TYR A 653 7.17 2.32 23.53
CA TYR A 653 7.61 3.10 22.38
C TYR A 653 6.48 3.95 21.82
N ASP A 654 6.76 5.23 21.60
CA ASP A 654 5.81 6.24 21.11
C ASP A 654 6.57 7.29 20.27
N ASP A 655 6.33 7.30 18.95
CA ASP A 655 6.87 8.30 18.00
C ASP A 655 8.39 8.54 18.12
N GLY A 656 9.16 7.46 18.27
CA GLY A 656 10.62 7.52 18.40
C GLY A 656 11.14 7.73 19.83
N ASP A 657 10.26 7.98 20.81
CA ASP A 657 10.61 8.01 22.22
C ASP A 657 10.48 6.61 22.84
N LEU A 658 11.51 6.19 23.56
CA LEU A 658 11.54 4.91 24.25
C LEU A 658 11.69 5.17 25.75
N ARG A 659 10.77 4.63 26.56
CA ARG A 659 10.77 4.86 28.01
C ARG A 659 10.44 3.58 28.77
N ALA A 660 11.08 3.37 29.91
CA ALA A 660 10.77 2.29 30.84
C ALA A 660 9.89 2.82 31.98
N VAL A 661 8.76 2.18 32.23
CA VAL A 661 7.72 2.58 33.19
C VAL A 661 7.31 1.39 34.08
N PRO A 662 6.66 1.61 35.24
CA PRO A 662 6.07 0.54 36.04
C PRO A 662 5.00 -0.24 35.26
N ALA A 663 4.89 -1.54 35.52
CA ALA A 663 3.93 -2.40 34.82
C ALA A 663 2.51 -2.39 35.40
N THR A 664 2.34 -1.96 36.65
CA THR A 664 1.07 -2.08 37.40
C THR A 664 0.43 -0.75 37.77
N ASP A 665 1.21 0.34 37.73
CA ASP A 665 0.85 1.65 38.24
C ASP A 665 1.09 2.74 37.18
N THR A 666 0.28 3.80 37.22
CA THR A 666 0.46 4.96 36.35
C THR A 666 1.84 5.59 36.61
N ALA A 667 2.61 5.79 35.55
CA ALA A 667 3.95 6.34 35.64
C ALA A 667 3.94 7.85 35.93
N ASP A 668 4.91 8.29 36.73
CA ASP A 668 5.23 9.69 37.00
C ASP A 668 6.68 9.99 36.59
N SER A 669 7.15 11.22 36.82
CA SER A 669 8.52 11.63 36.47
C SER A 669 9.60 10.83 37.18
N ASP A 670 9.32 10.32 38.38
CA ASP A 670 10.32 9.65 39.23
C ASP A 670 10.41 8.15 38.89
N SER A 671 9.31 7.58 38.41
CA SER A 671 9.19 6.18 38.00
C SER A 671 9.43 5.92 36.51
N THR A 672 9.42 6.98 35.68
CA THR A 672 9.72 6.92 34.24
C THR A 672 11.23 7.07 33.97
N VAL A 673 11.78 6.18 33.16
CA VAL A 673 13.15 6.27 32.66
C VAL A 673 13.13 6.44 31.15
N HIS A 674 13.47 7.64 30.66
CA HIS A 674 13.68 7.86 29.22
C HIS A 674 14.99 7.21 28.79
N ILE A 675 14.93 6.40 27.72
CA ILE A 675 16.05 5.62 27.23
C ILE A 675 16.73 6.40 26.12
N ASP A 676 17.93 6.93 26.40
CA ASP A 676 18.68 7.69 25.39
C ASP A 676 19.26 6.79 24.29
N MET A 677 18.54 6.74 23.17
CA MET A 677 18.89 5.97 21.96
C MET A 677 20.12 6.51 21.22
N ARG A 678 20.56 7.75 21.47
CA ARG A 678 21.76 8.32 20.83
C ARG A 678 23.05 7.63 21.26
N ARG A 679 22.99 6.82 22.32
CA ARG A 679 24.11 5.99 22.79
C ARG A 679 24.42 4.83 21.85
N ILE A 680 23.45 4.40 21.02
CA ILE A 680 23.70 3.47 19.93
C ILE A 680 24.26 4.25 18.74
N GLN A 681 25.50 3.93 18.36
CA GLN A 681 26.18 4.49 17.20
C GLN A 681 26.23 3.41 16.12
N HIS A 682 25.31 3.47 15.16
CA HIS A 682 25.24 2.51 14.05
C HIS A 682 25.75 3.16 12.76
N THR A 683 26.68 2.46 12.09
CA THR A 683 27.19 2.86 10.76
C THR A 683 26.56 1.95 9.72
N ALA A 684 25.71 2.52 8.87
CA ALA A 684 25.19 1.79 7.73
C ALA A 684 26.23 1.70 6.61
N ASP A 685 26.36 0.51 6.03
CA ASP A 685 27.10 0.26 4.79
C ASP A 685 26.10 -0.06 3.67
N PRO A 686 25.78 0.91 2.79
CA PRO A 686 24.76 0.73 1.76
C PRO A 686 25.04 -0.43 0.81
N ALA A 687 26.32 -0.64 0.47
CA ALA A 687 26.71 -1.70 -0.46
C ALA A 687 26.39 -3.07 0.14
N ALA A 688 26.81 -3.28 1.38
CA ALA A 688 26.56 -4.54 2.09
C ALA A 688 25.06 -4.74 2.38
N GLU A 689 24.34 -3.68 2.74
CA GLU A 689 22.89 -3.74 2.98
C GLU A 689 22.10 -4.12 1.73
N TRP A 690 22.42 -3.57 0.55
CA TRP A 690 21.72 -3.93 -0.69
C TRP A 690 22.00 -5.36 -1.14
N TRP A 691 23.22 -5.85 -0.92
CA TRP A 691 23.56 -7.26 -1.15
C TRP A 691 22.70 -8.18 -0.29
N GLN A 692 22.65 -7.94 1.01
CA GLN A 692 21.83 -8.72 1.93
C GLN A 692 20.33 -8.61 1.59
N ALA A 693 19.84 -7.39 1.35
CA ALA A 693 18.44 -7.14 1.07
C ALA A 693 17.98 -7.79 -0.25
N TYR A 694 18.85 -7.84 -1.26
CA TYR A 694 18.59 -8.53 -2.52
C TYR A 694 18.35 -10.02 -2.30
N ASP A 695 19.27 -10.67 -1.57
CA ASP A 695 19.18 -12.09 -1.27
C ASP A 695 17.98 -12.43 -0.39
N GLU A 696 17.69 -11.57 0.57
CA GLU A 696 16.51 -11.72 1.40
C GLU A 696 15.21 -11.57 0.61
N ALA A 697 15.13 -10.61 -0.33
CA ALA A 697 13.98 -10.48 -1.21
C ALA A 697 13.77 -11.77 -2.01
N GLY A 698 14.85 -12.36 -2.54
CA GLY A 698 14.83 -13.66 -3.20
C GLY A 698 14.27 -14.78 -2.32
N ARG A 699 14.77 -14.91 -1.08
CA ARG A 699 14.30 -15.91 -0.11
C ARG A 699 12.84 -15.71 0.27
N ILE A 700 12.43 -14.48 0.57
CA ILE A 700 11.05 -14.15 0.97
C ILE A 700 10.10 -14.51 -0.18
N THR A 701 10.42 -14.13 -1.41
CA THR A 701 9.62 -14.47 -2.59
C THR A 701 9.48 -15.98 -2.74
N ARG A 702 10.57 -16.75 -2.67
CA ARG A 702 10.55 -18.21 -2.76
C ARG A 702 9.67 -18.87 -1.68
N HIS A 703 9.66 -18.32 -0.47
CA HIS A 703 8.88 -18.87 0.65
C HIS A 703 7.37 -18.59 0.55
N PHE A 704 6.96 -17.50 -0.10
CA PHE A 704 5.57 -17.03 -0.07
C PHE A 704 4.88 -16.99 -1.43
N TYR A 705 5.59 -17.27 -2.53
CA TYR A 705 4.97 -17.28 -3.85
C TYR A 705 3.91 -18.39 -3.95
N TRP A 706 2.78 -18.06 -4.60
CA TRP A 706 1.55 -18.85 -4.55
C TRP A 706 1.71 -20.30 -5.05
N ASP A 707 2.55 -20.52 -6.06
CA ASP A 707 2.90 -21.84 -6.55
C ASP A 707 4.26 -22.26 -6.00
N PRO A 708 4.35 -23.31 -5.17
CA PRO A 708 5.64 -23.82 -4.68
C PRO A 708 6.63 -24.21 -5.79
N GLY A 709 6.14 -24.50 -7.00
CA GLY A 709 6.96 -24.75 -8.18
C GLY A 709 7.41 -23.49 -8.94
N MET A 710 7.17 -22.29 -8.40
CA MET A 710 7.49 -21.00 -9.00
C MET A 710 6.93 -20.80 -10.43
N CYS A 711 5.83 -21.48 -10.77
CA CYS A 711 5.27 -21.57 -12.13
C CYS A 711 6.28 -22.04 -13.19
N GLY A 712 7.30 -22.81 -12.79
CA GLY A 712 8.38 -23.27 -13.65
C GLY A 712 9.51 -22.27 -13.88
N VAL A 713 9.51 -21.12 -13.18
CA VAL A 713 10.64 -20.18 -13.19
C VAL A 713 11.80 -20.74 -12.37
N ASP A 714 13.00 -20.80 -12.97
CA ASP A 714 14.23 -21.07 -12.23
C ASP A 714 14.61 -19.85 -11.39
N TRP A 715 14.01 -19.76 -10.20
CA TRP A 715 14.12 -18.57 -9.37
C TRP A 715 15.54 -18.31 -8.87
N ASP A 716 16.28 -19.35 -8.49
CA ASP A 716 17.67 -19.19 -8.06
C ASP A 716 18.56 -18.76 -9.25
N GLY A 717 18.32 -19.31 -10.46
CA GLY A 717 18.99 -18.86 -11.69
C GLY A 717 18.70 -17.40 -12.04
N VAL A 718 17.45 -16.94 -11.88
CA VAL A 718 17.09 -15.52 -12.04
C VAL A 718 17.83 -14.65 -11.03
N LEU A 719 17.89 -15.04 -9.76
CA LEU A 719 18.63 -14.29 -8.75
C LEU A 719 20.11 -14.18 -9.13
N ASP A 720 20.74 -15.28 -9.54
CA ASP A 720 22.15 -15.28 -9.95
C ASP A 720 22.43 -14.43 -11.20
N GLN A 721 21.48 -14.37 -12.13
CA GLN A 721 21.58 -13.53 -13.32
C GLN A 721 21.59 -12.03 -12.97
N TYR A 722 20.75 -11.60 -12.04
CA TYR A 722 20.58 -10.19 -11.67
C TYR A 722 21.54 -9.72 -10.57
N ARG A 723 22.03 -10.65 -9.74
CA ARG A 723 22.94 -10.43 -8.61
C ARG A 723 24.13 -9.50 -8.92
N PRO A 724 24.87 -9.63 -10.05
CA PRO A 724 26.00 -8.73 -10.35
C PRO A 724 25.63 -7.25 -10.50
N LEU A 725 24.35 -6.94 -10.77
CA LEU A 725 23.89 -5.56 -10.92
C LEU A 725 23.81 -4.80 -9.59
N VAL A 726 23.80 -5.50 -8.45
CA VAL A 726 23.80 -4.89 -7.10
C VAL A 726 25.05 -4.03 -6.87
N GLU A 727 26.18 -4.37 -7.47
CA GLU A 727 27.42 -3.57 -7.40
C GLU A 727 27.29 -2.19 -8.06
N ARG A 728 26.40 -2.08 -9.05
CA ARG A 728 26.16 -0.86 -9.82
C ARG A 728 25.22 0.11 -9.11
N VAL A 729 24.43 -0.36 -8.16
CA VAL A 729 23.46 0.46 -7.41
C VAL A 729 24.18 1.40 -6.45
N ALA A 730 23.75 2.66 -6.39
CA ALA A 730 24.23 3.68 -5.45
C ALA A 730 23.09 4.47 -4.79
N SER A 731 21.83 4.19 -5.10
CA SER A 731 20.68 4.81 -4.43
C SER A 731 19.56 3.81 -4.12
N PRO A 732 18.65 4.13 -3.16
CA PRO A 732 17.48 3.30 -2.90
C PRO A 732 16.54 3.17 -4.10
N ASP A 733 16.42 4.20 -4.94
CA ASP A 733 15.54 4.14 -6.12
C ASP A 733 16.14 3.26 -7.23
N GLU A 734 17.47 3.25 -7.39
CA GLU A 734 18.17 2.29 -8.25
C GLU A 734 18.04 0.85 -7.72
N PHE A 735 18.17 0.64 -6.40
CA PHE A 735 17.97 -0.67 -5.80
C PHE A 735 16.54 -1.17 -6.01
N ALA A 736 15.56 -0.29 -5.81
CA ALA A 736 14.16 -0.62 -6.05
C ALA A 736 13.88 -0.88 -7.53
N ASP A 737 14.52 -0.17 -8.46
CA ASP A 737 14.42 -0.44 -9.89
C ASP A 737 14.94 -1.84 -10.25
N LEU A 738 16.11 -2.22 -9.74
CA LEU A 738 16.69 -3.55 -9.91
C LEU A 738 15.74 -4.64 -9.37
N LEU A 739 15.19 -4.44 -8.17
CA LEU A 739 14.24 -5.39 -7.58
C LEU A 739 12.92 -5.48 -8.37
N ARG A 740 12.41 -4.37 -8.92
CA ARG A 740 11.19 -4.41 -9.78
C ARG A 740 11.42 -5.29 -11.00
N GLU A 741 12.58 -5.16 -11.63
CA GLU A 741 12.89 -5.97 -12.81
C GLU A 741 13.14 -7.45 -12.45
N THR A 742 13.81 -7.71 -11.32
CA THR A 742 14.05 -9.08 -10.82
C THR A 742 12.74 -9.78 -10.47
N LEU A 743 11.89 -9.15 -9.64
CA LEU A 743 10.58 -9.71 -9.27
C LEU A 743 9.61 -9.76 -10.46
N GLY A 744 9.81 -8.90 -11.47
CA GLY A 744 9.05 -8.92 -12.71
C GLY A 744 9.19 -10.22 -13.51
N GLU A 745 10.27 -11.00 -13.30
CA GLU A 745 10.44 -12.33 -13.91
C GLU A 745 9.41 -13.36 -13.42
N LEU A 746 8.77 -13.13 -12.27
CA LEU A 746 7.64 -13.97 -11.84
C LEU A 746 6.48 -13.92 -12.83
N GLY A 747 6.41 -12.89 -13.69
CA GLY A 747 5.32 -12.74 -14.67
C GLY A 747 3.93 -12.70 -14.03
N THR A 748 3.85 -12.26 -12.76
CA THR A 748 2.65 -12.32 -11.92
C THR A 748 2.32 -10.95 -11.34
N SER A 749 1.03 -10.63 -11.24
CA SER A 749 0.52 -9.41 -10.61
C SER A 749 0.96 -9.27 -9.15
N HIS A 750 0.89 -8.04 -8.62
CA HIS A 750 1.10 -7.73 -7.20
C HIS A 750 2.50 -8.01 -6.62
N ALA A 751 3.53 -8.10 -7.46
CA ALA A 751 4.94 -8.10 -7.07
C ALA A 751 5.48 -6.65 -6.97
N TYR A 752 5.05 -5.90 -5.96
CA TYR A 752 5.37 -4.48 -5.84
C TYR A 752 6.64 -4.22 -5.04
N VAL A 753 7.36 -3.15 -5.41
CA VAL A 753 8.58 -2.69 -4.72
C VAL A 753 8.50 -1.19 -4.46
N SER A 754 8.62 -0.83 -3.18
CA SER A 754 8.74 0.55 -2.71
C SER A 754 10.14 0.80 -2.17
N ALA A 755 10.85 1.75 -2.76
CA ALA A 755 12.20 2.12 -2.35
C ALA A 755 12.25 2.58 -0.89
N ALA A 756 13.34 2.26 -0.19
CA ALA A 756 13.64 2.87 1.10
C ALA A 756 13.75 4.40 0.96
N ARG A 757 13.29 5.15 1.97
CA ARG A 757 13.58 6.59 2.05
C ARG A 757 14.96 6.77 2.68
N ARG A 758 15.91 7.29 1.91
CA ARG A 758 17.25 7.63 2.42
C ARG A 758 17.39 9.14 2.55
N ASN A 759 17.31 9.63 3.78
CA ASN A 759 17.57 11.04 4.10
C ASN A 759 19.08 11.26 4.26
N GLU A 760 19.83 11.29 3.15
CA GLU A 760 21.24 11.67 3.18
C GLU A 760 21.41 13.19 3.27
N GLY A 761 21.16 13.75 4.45
CA GLY A 761 21.29 15.18 4.71
C GLY A 761 20.34 15.63 5.81
N PRO A 762 20.45 16.88 6.30
CA PRO A 762 19.40 17.44 7.16
C PRO A 762 18.07 17.34 6.42
N SER A 763 17.02 16.85 7.10
CA SER A 763 15.69 16.72 6.52
C SER A 763 15.30 18.04 5.85
N HIS A 764 15.12 18.03 4.52
CA HIS A 764 14.59 19.20 3.84
C HIS A 764 13.21 19.48 4.41
N TYR A 765 12.99 20.71 4.89
CA TYR A 765 11.66 21.10 5.30
C TYR A 765 10.73 21.07 4.08
N GLN A 766 9.82 20.11 4.07
CA GLN A 766 8.85 19.93 3.01
C GLN A 766 7.44 19.97 3.60
N ARG A 767 6.53 20.66 2.93
CA ARG A 767 5.09 20.68 3.25
C ARG A 767 4.28 20.39 1.99
N PRO A 768 3.06 19.87 2.15
CA PRO A 768 2.15 19.73 1.01
C PRO A 768 1.84 21.08 0.36
N ILE A 769 1.65 21.04 -0.96
CA ILE A 769 1.13 22.17 -1.74
C ILE A 769 -0.33 22.40 -1.34
N GLY A 770 -0.75 23.67 -1.31
CA GLY A 770 -2.13 24.05 -1.06
C GLY A 770 -2.98 24.04 -2.32
N LEU A 771 -4.04 23.24 -2.33
CA LEU A 771 -5.00 23.15 -3.42
C LEU A 771 -6.32 23.83 -3.02
N LEU A 772 -6.90 24.62 -3.93
CA LEU A 772 -8.08 25.45 -3.61
C LEU A 772 -9.42 24.75 -3.89
N GLY A 773 -9.41 23.51 -4.40
CA GLY A 773 -10.62 22.81 -4.83
C GLY A 773 -11.42 23.61 -5.88
N ALA A 774 -10.71 24.29 -6.76
CA ALA A 774 -11.25 25.15 -7.80
C ALA A 774 -10.30 25.16 -8.99
N ASN A 775 -10.84 25.32 -10.20
CA ASN A 775 -10.05 25.50 -11.40
C ASN A 775 -9.83 26.99 -11.62
N LEU A 776 -8.58 27.39 -11.89
CA LEU A 776 -8.22 28.78 -12.19
C LEU A 776 -7.84 28.91 -13.66
N ILE A 777 -8.15 30.05 -14.26
CA ILE A 777 -7.77 30.36 -15.63
C ILE A 777 -7.05 31.71 -15.68
N ARG A 778 -6.02 31.78 -16.52
CA ARG A 778 -5.35 33.03 -16.86
C ARG A 778 -6.21 33.79 -17.89
N THR A 779 -6.61 35.00 -17.56
CA THR A 779 -7.35 35.88 -18.47
C THR A 779 -6.42 36.50 -19.51
N LYS A 780 -6.99 37.03 -20.60
CA LYS A 780 -6.22 37.63 -21.70
C LYS A 780 -5.35 38.83 -21.27
N ASP A 781 -5.76 39.54 -20.23
CA ASP A 781 -5.06 40.66 -19.60
C ASP A 781 -4.06 40.22 -18.51
N GLY A 782 -3.79 38.91 -18.37
CA GLY A 782 -2.75 38.38 -17.49
C GLY A 782 -3.14 38.26 -16.01
N ARG A 783 -4.44 38.36 -15.68
CA ARG A 783 -4.97 38.13 -14.33
C ARG A 783 -5.41 36.67 -14.15
N TRP A 784 -5.60 36.23 -12.91
CA TRP A 784 -5.99 34.85 -12.59
C TRP A 784 -7.39 34.81 -12.01
N ALA A 785 -8.34 34.25 -12.76
CA ALA A 785 -9.74 34.18 -12.38
C ALA A 785 -10.15 32.76 -11.98
N VAL A 786 -11.09 32.65 -11.04
CA VAL A 786 -11.75 31.39 -10.69
C VAL A 786 -12.64 30.99 -11.87
N ALA A 787 -12.27 29.94 -12.60
CA ALA A 787 -13.13 29.41 -13.66
C ALA A 787 -14.32 28.67 -13.08
N ARG A 788 -14.07 27.82 -12.06
CA ARG A 788 -15.10 27.03 -11.41
C ARG A 788 -14.66 26.62 -10.02
N ILE A 789 -15.48 26.92 -9.02
CA ILE A 789 -15.38 26.29 -7.70
C ILE A 789 -16.00 24.90 -7.80
N LEU A 790 -15.26 23.85 -7.42
CA LEU A 790 -15.77 22.49 -7.54
C LEU A 790 -16.89 22.27 -6.50
N PRO A 791 -18.03 21.66 -6.90
CA PRO A 791 -19.11 21.34 -5.98
C PRO A 791 -18.63 20.27 -5.00
N GLY A 792 -18.85 20.50 -3.71
CA GLY A 792 -18.53 19.52 -2.68
C GLY A 792 -19.62 18.47 -2.48
N GLU A 793 -19.29 17.43 -1.73
CA GLU A 793 -20.21 16.38 -1.26
C GLU A 793 -20.31 16.46 0.27
N SER A 794 -21.48 16.79 0.80
CA SER A 794 -21.65 17.03 2.24
C SER A 794 -21.39 15.81 3.13
N SER A 795 -21.45 14.61 2.56
CA SER A 795 -21.20 13.35 3.26
C SER A 795 -19.75 12.86 3.17
N ASP A 796 -18.85 13.64 2.59
CA ASP A 796 -17.41 13.37 2.58
C ASP A 796 -16.68 14.65 3.01
N SER A 797 -16.07 14.63 4.19
CA SER A 797 -15.48 15.83 4.79
C SER A 797 -14.29 16.37 4.00
N ARG A 798 -13.64 15.50 3.20
CA ARG A 798 -12.49 15.82 2.35
C ARG A 798 -12.92 16.33 0.98
N ALA A 799 -14.16 16.06 0.57
CA ALA A 799 -14.72 16.51 -0.71
C ALA A 799 -15.37 17.91 -0.60
N ARG A 800 -14.62 18.91 -0.10
CA ARG A 800 -15.13 20.29 0.02
C ARG A 800 -14.09 21.32 -0.40
N SER A 801 -14.46 22.20 -1.33
CA SER A 801 -13.59 23.34 -1.67
C SER A 801 -13.46 24.30 -0.48
N PRO A 802 -12.25 24.75 -0.13
CA PRO A 802 -12.03 25.79 0.86
C PRO A 802 -12.64 27.15 0.48
N LEU A 803 -12.98 27.37 -0.80
CA LEU A 803 -13.63 28.59 -1.26
C LEU A 803 -15.16 28.56 -1.14
N ALA A 804 -15.75 27.36 -0.92
CA ALA A 804 -17.20 27.18 -0.91
C ALA A 804 -17.86 27.88 0.28
N GLY A 805 -18.87 28.72 0.00
CA GLY A 805 -19.64 29.45 1.02
C GLY A 805 -19.02 30.78 1.48
N LEU A 806 -17.88 31.19 0.93
CA LEU A 806 -17.19 32.44 1.32
C LEU A 806 -17.60 33.67 0.48
N GLY A 807 -18.67 33.55 -0.32
CA GLY A 807 -19.13 34.62 -1.21
C GLY A 807 -18.19 34.90 -2.39
N ILE A 808 -17.23 34.01 -2.66
CA ILE A 808 -16.45 33.99 -3.90
C ILE A 808 -17.29 33.31 -4.99
N ARG A 809 -17.25 33.86 -6.20
CA ARG A 809 -18.01 33.37 -7.35
C ARG A 809 -17.06 33.05 -8.49
N ASP A 810 -17.53 32.23 -9.42
CA ASP A 810 -16.87 32.06 -10.71
C ASP A 810 -16.68 33.43 -11.38
N GLY A 811 -15.54 33.62 -12.02
CA GLY A 811 -15.07 34.89 -12.58
C GLY A 811 -14.30 35.80 -11.61
N ALA A 812 -14.35 35.56 -10.30
CA ALA A 812 -13.59 36.37 -9.33
C ALA A 812 -12.07 36.24 -9.56
N VAL A 813 -11.35 37.36 -9.51
CA VAL A 813 -9.91 37.42 -9.78
C VAL A 813 -9.13 37.32 -8.49
N LEU A 814 -8.26 36.32 -8.35
CA LEU A 814 -7.34 36.20 -7.22
C LEU A 814 -6.14 37.13 -7.45
N THR A 815 -6.02 38.15 -6.60
CA THR A 815 -4.97 39.17 -6.73
C THR A 815 -3.82 38.98 -5.76
N HIS A 816 -4.06 38.44 -4.56
CA HIS A 816 -3.02 38.23 -3.54
C HIS A 816 -3.19 36.92 -2.77
N VAL A 817 -2.05 36.35 -2.34
CA VAL A 817 -1.94 35.24 -1.37
C VAL A 817 -1.00 35.70 -0.24
N ASP A 818 -1.49 35.72 0.99
CA ASP A 818 -0.80 36.26 2.18
C ASP A 818 -0.21 37.68 1.94
N GLY A 819 -1.01 38.53 1.30
CA GLY A 819 -0.62 39.90 0.95
C GLY A 819 0.44 40.02 -0.14
N ARG A 820 0.91 38.91 -0.74
CA ARG A 820 1.82 38.92 -1.90
C ARG A 820 1.01 38.90 -3.19
N PRO A 821 1.34 39.76 -4.18
CA PRO A 821 0.63 39.79 -5.44
C PRO A 821 0.81 38.47 -6.21
N VAL A 822 -0.26 38.02 -6.87
CA VAL A 822 -0.24 36.87 -7.76
C VAL A 822 0.58 37.19 -9.01
N ASP A 823 1.46 36.27 -9.39
CA ASP A 823 2.30 36.43 -10.58
C ASP A 823 1.44 36.33 -11.85
N PRO A 824 1.57 37.28 -12.80
CA PRO A 824 0.74 37.30 -14.00
C PRO A 824 1.03 36.15 -14.97
N VAL A 825 2.14 35.42 -14.83
CA VAL A 825 2.55 34.29 -15.66
C VAL A 825 2.38 32.97 -14.91
N ALA A 826 2.97 32.86 -13.72
CA ALA A 826 2.99 31.63 -12.92
C ALA A 826 1.73 31.45 -12.05
N GLY A 827 0.93 32.49 -11.87
CA GLY A 827 -0.29 32.42 -11.06
C GLY A 827 -0.02 32.28 -9.56
N PRO A 828 -1.02 31.81 -8.79
CA PRO A 828 -0.91 31.72 -7.33
C PRO A 828 -0.10 30.50 -6.86
N TYR A 829 0.16 29.54 -7.74
CA TYR A 829 0.70 28.24 -7.36
C TYR A 829 2.07 28.28 -6.64
N PRO A 830 3.04 29.13 -7.05
CA PRO A 830 4.29 29.29 -6.30
C PRO A 830 4.06 29.79 -4.86
N LEU A 831 3.03 30.60 -4.63
CA LEU A 831 2.68 31.11 -3.30
C LEU A 831 1.98 30.07 -2.44
N LEU A 832 1.47 28.99 -3.02
CA LEU A 832 0.75 27.90 -2.34
C LEU A 832 1.62 26.65 -2.07
N THR A 833 2.89 26.64 -2.48
CA THR A 833 3.76 25.44 -2.49
C THR A 833 3.96 24.76 -1.13
N ALA A 834 3.68 25.46 -0.03
CA ALA A 834 3.79 24.94 1.34
C ALA A 834 2.56 25.32 2.20
N ALA A 835 1.43 25.58 1.54
CA ALA A 835 0.21 26.09 2.16
C ALA A 835 -0.82 24.99 2.46
N GLY A 836 -0.57 23.73 2.06
CA GLY A 836 -1.51 22.64 2.29
C GLY A 836 -1.75 22.41 3.79
N GLY A 837 -3.02 22.35 4.20
CA GLY A 837 -3.43 22.14 5.58
C GLY A 837 -3.08 23.29 6.54
N THR A 838 -2.73 24.47 6.02
CA THR A 838 -2.38 25.65 6.82
C THR A 838 -3.28 26.82 6.46
N THR A 839 -3.47 27.78 7.38
CA THR A 839 -4.23 28.99 7.08
C THR A 839 -3.46 29.91 6.15
N VAL A 840 -4.10 30.36 5.06
CA VAL A 840 -3.63 31.43 4.15
C VAL A 840 -4.72 32.46 3.93
N GLU A 841 -4.34 33.73 3.76
CA GLU A 841 -5.23 34.80 3.33
C GLU A 841 -5.24 34.91 1.80
N LEU A 842 -6.42 34.88 1.19
CA LEU A 842 -6.63 35.10 -0.25
C LEU A 842 -7.41 36.40 -0.46
N THR A 843 -6.96 37.22 -1.41
CA THR A 843 -7.66 38.45 -1.80
C THR A 843 -8.24 38.33 -3.20
N PHE A 844 -9.56 38.49 -3.33
CA PHE A 844 -10.28 38.42 -4.60
C PHE A 844 -10.92 39.76 -4.99
N GLU A 845 -10.86 40.08 -6.27
CA GLU A 845 -11.66 41.15 -6.89
C GLU A 845 -12.86 40.56 -7.64
N PRO A 846 -14.04 41.20 -7.62
CA PRO A 846 -15.17 40.82 -8.47
C PRO A 846 -14.78 40.84 -9.96
N GLN A 847 -15.39 39.96 -10.77
CA GLN A 847 -15.12 39.87 -12.20
C GLN A 847 -15.25 41.22 -12.94
N ASP A 848 -16.29 41.97 -12.60
CA ASP A 848 -16.62 43.26 -13.23
C ASP A 848 -15.82 44.44 -12.65
N GLY A 849 -14.98 44.21 -11.63
CA GLY A 849 -14.23 45.26 -10.92
C GLY A 849 -15.10 46.20 -10.06
N GLU A 850 -16.43 46.05 -10.11
CA GLU A 850 -17.37 46.84 -9.31
C GLU A 850 -17.58 46.20 -7.93
N GLY A 851 -16.91 46.76 -6.91
CA GLY A 851 -17.07 46.39 -5.50
C GLY A 851 -15.73 46.30 -4.76
N PRO A 852 -15.74 46.30 -3.41
CA PRO A 852 -14.51 46.20 -2.63
C PRO A 852 -13.86 44.81 -2.78
N PRO A 853 -12.52 44.72 -2.76
CA PRO A 853 -11.82 43.44 -2.74
C PRO A 853 -12.21 42.65 -1.49
N ARG A 854 -12.39 41.34 -1.65
CA ARG A 854 -12.75 40.41 -0.59
C ARG A 854 -11.52 39.67 -0.10
N ARG A 855 -11.22 39.77 1.18
CA ARG A 855 -10.20 38.98 1.86
C ARG A 855 -10.84 37.83 2.60
N VAL A 856 -10.32 36.63 2.40
CA VAL A 856 -10.81 35.41 3.05
C VAL A 856 -9.63 34.61 3.56
N ALA A 857 -9.72 34.12 4.79
CA ALA A 857 -8.77 33.16 5.33
C ALA A 857 -9.29 31.75 5.05
N VAL A 858 -8.45 30.89 4.47
CA VAL A 858 -8.81 29.51 4.13
C VAL A 858 -7.70 28.54 4.53
N SER A 859 -8.04 27.26 4.68
CA SER A 859 -7.07 26.17 4.76
C SER A 859 -7.07 25.41 3.43
N PRO A 860 -6.08 25.62 2.53
CA PRO A 860 -5.98 24.88 1.29
C PRO A 860 -5.86 23.38 1.53
N LEU A 861 -6.45 22.59 0.64
CA LEU A 861 -6.42 21.13 0.70
C LEU A 861 -5.00 20.62 0.44
N ILE A 862 -4.62 19.53 1.10
CA ILE A 862 -3.38 18.77 0.80
C ILE A 862 -3.58 17.79 -0.38
N ASP A 863 -4.84 17.43 -0.65
CA ASP A 863 -5.28 16.55 -1.72
C ASP A 863 -6.72 16.95 -2.10
N ASP A 864 -6.96 17.30 -3.36
CA ASP A 864 -8.29 17.64 -3.87
C ASP A 864 -8.95 16.52 -4.70
N ARG A 865 -8.30 15.34 -4.81
CA ARG A 865 -8.84 14.17 -5.52
C ARG A 865 -10.20 13.72 -4.97
N PRO A 866 -10.46 13.64 -3.64
CA PRO A 866 -11.80 13.29 -3.13
C PRO A 866 -12.89 14.23 -3.63
N LEU A 867 -12.62 15.54 -3.69
CA LEU A 867 -13.54 16.55 -4.21
C LEU A 867 -13.77 16.37 -5.72
N ARG A 868 -12.71 16.18 -6.49
CA ARG A 868 -12.78 15.96 -7.94
C ARG A 868 -13.49 14.67 -8.30
N TYR A 869 -13.30 13.62 -7.49
CA TYR A 869 -13.98 12.36 -7.61
C TYR A 869 -15.50 12.50 -7.46
N GLN A 870 -15.97 13.21 -6.43
CA GLN A 870 -17.41 13.42 -6.23
C GLN A 870 -18.03 14.27 -7.35
N ASP A 871 -17.35 15.32 -7.82
CA ASP A 871 -17.79 16.08 -8.99
C ASP A 871 -17.86 15.19 -10.25
N TRP A 872 -16.86 14.32 -10.46
CA TRP A 872 -16.85 13.38 -11.56
C TRP A 872 -18.02 12.38 -11.49
N VAL A 873 -18.29 11.77 -10.33
CA VAL A 873 -19.42 10.85 -10.12
C VAL A 873 -20.75 11.56 -10.40
N ALA A 874 -20.93 12.78 -9.89
CA ALA A 874 -22.14 13.56 -10.12
C ALA A 874 -22.37 13.85 -11.62
N GLN A 875 -21.30 14.18 -12.36
CA GLN A 875 -21.37 14.38 -13.80
C GLN A 875 -21.70 13.09 -14.56
N ARG A 876 -21.11 11.94 -14.20
CA ARG A 876 -21.44 10.65 -14.84
C ARG A 876 -22.89 10.25 -14.59
N ARG A 877 -23.38 10.46 -13.37
CA ARG A 877 -24.80 10.25 -13.01
C ARG A 877 -25.71 11.13 -13.85
N ALA A 878 -25.38 12.41 -14.04
CA ALA A 878 -26.16 13.32 -14.87
C ALA A 878 -26.25 12.83 -16.33
N VAL A 879 -25.13 12.37 -16.91
CA VAL A 879 -25.11 11.78 -18.25
C VAL A 879 -26.00 10.54 -18.33
N VAL A 880 -25.94 9.62 -17.37
CA VAL A 880 -26.81 8.42 -17.35
C VAL A 880 -28.28 8.81 -17.26
N ARG A 881 -28.62 9.82 -16.45
CA ARG A 881 -30.00 10.32 -16.33
C ARG A 881 -30.49 10.95 -17.62
N GLU A 882 -29.68 11.76 -18.28
CA GLU A 882 -30.01 12.39 -19.55
C GLU A 882 -30.25 11.33 -20.63
N LEU A 883 -29.29 10.42 -20.84
CA LEU A 883 -29.36 9.38 -21.87
C LEU A 883 -30.51 8.38 -21.66
N SER A 884 -30.90 8.13 -20.41
CA SER A 884 -31.96 7.18 -20.08
C SER A 884 -33.37 7.78 -19.98
N GLY A 885 -33.49 9.12 -20.05
CA GLY A 885 -34.73 9.82 -19.70
C GLY A 885 -35.11 9.63 -18.22
N GLY A 886 -34.12 9.50 -17.34
CA GLY A 886 -34.29 9.32 -15.90
C GLY A 886 -34.61 7.90 -15.43
N ARG A 887 -34.57 6.89 -16.33
CA ARG A 887 -34.96 5.50 -16.03
C ARG A 887 -33.83 4.62 -15.48
N CYS A 888 -32.57 5.02 -15.67
CA CYS A 888 -31.42 4.25 -15.19
C CYS A 888 -30.78 4.91 -13.95
N GLY A 889 -30.57 4.12 -12.89
CA GLY A 889 -29.66 4.38 -11.77
C GLY A 889 -28.20 4.32 -12.18
N TYR A 890 -27.32 4.97 -11.40
CA TYR A 890 -25.87 4.95 -11.59
C TYR A 890 -25.14 4.86 -10.26
N LEU A 891 -24.40 3.76 -10.07
CA LEU A 891 -23.48 3.55 -8.96
C LEU A 891 -22.07 3.43 -9.51
N HIS A 892 -21.11 4.14 -8.92
CA HIS A 892 -19.69 3.97 -9.21
C HIS A 892 -18.97 3.39 -8.00
N ILE A 893 -18.06 2.46 -8.23
CA ILE A 893 -17.28 1.78 -7.20
C ILE A 893 -15.78 1.98 -7.50
N PRO A 894 -15.09 2.95 -6.86
CA PRO A 894 -13.74 3.38 -7.20
C PRO A 894 -12.62 2.44 -6.74
N ASP A 895 -12.88 1.63 -5.72
CA ASP A 895 -12.02 0.55 -5.25
C ASP A 895 -12.90 -0.52 -4.58
N MET A 896 -12.30 -1.63 -4.17
CA MET A 896 -12.95 -2.63 -3.32
C MET A 896 -12.45 -2.55 -1.88
N GLY A 897 -12.15 -1.35 -1.39
CA GLY A 897 -11.81 -1.08 0.00
C GLY A 897 -12.87 -0.26 0.71
N GLY A 898 -12.50 0.35 1.85
CA GLY A 898 -13.42 1.18 2.63
C GLY A 898 -13.99 2.37 1.85
N SER A 899 -13.24 2.94 0.90
CA SER A 899 -13.68 4.09 0.11
C SER A 899 -14.77 3.70 -0.90
N GLY A 900 -14.61 2.55 -1.55
CA GLY A 900 -15.59 1.99 -2.45
C GLY A 900 -16.87 1.57 -1.75
N TRP A 901 -16.75 0.93 -0.58
CA TRP A 901 -17.92 0.61 0.24
C TRP A 901 -18.71 1.85 0.65
N ALA A 902 -18.01 2.91 1.07
CA ALA A 902 -18.64 4.18 1.43
C ALA A 902 -19.31 4.86 0.24
N GLN A 903 -18.66 4.93 -0.92
CA GLN A 903 -19.28 5.50 -2.11
C GLN A 903 -20.51 4.69 -2.55
N PHE A 904 -20.37 3.37 -2.62
CA PHE A 904 -21.47 2.50 -3.03
C PHE A 904 -22.71 2.76 -2.17
N ASN A 905 -22.55 2.80 -0.84
CA ASN A 905 -23.65 3.05 0.11
C ASN A 905 -24.17 4.49 0.13
N ARG A 906 -23.36 5.48 -0.27
CA ARG A 906 -23.77 6.89 -0.38
C ARG A 906 -24.95 7.06 -1.34
N ASP A 907 -24.93 6.33 -2.45
CA ASP A 907 -25.91 6.46 -3.52
C ASP A 907 -26.90 5.28 -3.61
N LEU A 908 -26.56 4.14 -3.00
CA LEU A 908 -27.25 2.84 -3.10
C LEU A 908 -28.78 2.94 -3.13
N ARG A 909 -29.35 3.49 -2.06
CA ARG A 909 -30.81 3.50 -1.81
C ARG A 909 -31.59 4.24 -2.88
N ARG A 910 -31.04 5.36 -3.37
CA ARG A 910 -31.69 6.17 -4.41
C ARG A 910 -31.55 5.51 -5.76
N GLU A 911 -30.35 5.08 -6.11
CA GLU A 911 -30.05 4.58 -7.46
C GLU A 911 -30.68 3.22 -7.73
N MET A 912 -30.75 2.33 -6.73
CA MET A 912 -31.42 1.02 -6.85
C MET A 912 -32.94 1.09 -6.98
N SER A 913 -33.55 2.23 -6.60
CA SER A 913 -35.01 2.43 -6.71
C SER A 913 -35.49 2.71 -8.13
N LEU A 914 -34.57 2.96 -9.06
CA LEU A 914 -34.88 3.23 -10.46
C LEU A 914 -35.13 1.94 -11.26
N PRO A 915 -35.86 2.04 -12.39
CA PRO A 915 -36.24 0.87 -13.19
C PRO A 915 -35.09 -0.02 -13.66
N ALA A 916 -33.93 0.55 -14.01
CA ALA A 916 -32.72 -0.18 -14.38
C ALA A 916 -31.50 0.42 -13.68
N LEU A 917 -30.38 -0.31 -13.60
CA LEU A 917 -29.18 0.12 -12.87
C LEU A 917 -27.92 -0.03 -13.72
N ILE A 918 -27.09 1.02 -13.76
CA ILE A 918 -25.72 0.96 -14.25
C ILE A 918 -24.77 0.87 -13.05
N VAL A 919 -23.92 -0.15 -13.03
CA VAL A 919 -22.86 -0.34 -12.03
C VAL A 919 -21.52 -0.11 -12.72
N ASP A 920 -20.87 1.00 -12.45
CA ASP A 920 -19.62 1.42 -13.08
C ASP A 920 -18.44 1.07 -12.15
N VAL A 921 -17.63 0.11 -12.59
CA VAL A 921 -16.40 -0.36 -11.92
C VAL A 921 -15.14 0.02 -12.71
N ARG A 922 -15.27 0.94 -13.69
CA ARG A 922 -14.11 1.47 -14.42
C ARG A 922 -13.13 2.15 -13.47
N GLY A 923 -11.85 1.91 -13.68
CA GLY A 923 -10.81 2.46 -12.81
C GLY A 923 -10.81 1.93 -11.37
N ASN A 924 -11.57 0.85 -11.07
CA ASN A 924 -11.60 0.25 -9.74
C ASN A 924 -10.21 -0.29 -9.35
N ALA A 925 -9.66 0.20 -8.25
CA ALA A 925 -8.29 -0.12 -7.81
C ALA A 925 -8.13 -1.46 -7.06
N GLY A 926 -9.18 -2.27 -6.94
CA GLY A 926 -9.16 -3.53 -6.18
C GLY A 926 -9.29 -3.36 -4.66
N GLY A 927 -9.10 -4.43 -3.92
CA GLY A 927 -9.36 -4.50 -2.48
C GLY A 927 -9.83 -5.88 -2.05
N ASN A 928 -10.91 -5.97 -1.27
CA ASN A 928 -11.42 -7.22 -0.70
C ASN A 928 -12.93 -7.25 -0.36
N ILE A 929 -13.74 -6.34 -0.91
CA ILE A 929 -15.19 -6.25 -0.60
C ILE A 929 -16.10 -6.70 -1.75
N SER A 930 -15.57 -7.21 -2.87
CA SER A 930 -16.38 -7.58 -4.04
C SER A 930 -17.56 -8.50 -3.68
N GLU A 931 -17.34 -9.48 -2.80
CA GLU A 931 -18.37 -10.40 -2.30
C GLU A 931 -19.55 -9.66 -1.62
N LEU A 932 -19.26 -8.63 -0.82
CA LEU A 932 -20.27 -7.80 -0.15
C LEU A 932 -21.10 -7.01 -1.16
N VAL A 933 -20.47 -6.51 -2.23
CA VAL A 933 -21.18 -5.80 -3.31
C VAL A 933 -22.06 -6.77 -4.08
N VAL A 934 -21.55 -7.94 -4.46
CA VAL A 934 -22.30 -8.98 -5.17
C VAL A 934 -23.51 -9.44 -4.36
N GLU A 935 -23.38 -9.59 -3.03
CA GLU A 935 -24.51 -9.92 -2.15
C GLU A 935 -25.65 -8.91 -2.27
N LYS A 936 -25.35 -7.60 -2.37
CA LYS A 936 -26.38 -6.57 -2.55
C LYS A 936 -26.98 -6.60 -3.95
N LEU A 937 -26.16 -6.75 -4.99
CA LEU A 937 -26.61 -6.72 -6.39
C LEU A 937 -27.45 -7.94 -6.79
N THR A 938 -27.28 -9.07 -6.11
CA THR A 938 -28.03 -10.31 -6.39
C THR A 938 -29.40 -10.39 -5.70
N ARG A 939 -29.73 -9.43 -4.81
CA ARG A 939 -31.03 -9.37 -4.14
C ARG A 939 -32.16 -9.22 -5.17
N LYS A 940 -33.29 -9.88 -4.90
CA LYS A 940 -34.52 -9.78 -5.71
C LYS A 940 -35.65 -9.18 -4.89
N VAL A 941 -36.48 -8.34 -5.53
CA VAL A 941 -37.73 -7.84 -4.94
C VAL A 941 -38.69 -9.03 -4.78
N MET A 942 -38.94 -9.44 -3.54
CA MET A 942 -39.84 -10.56 -3.22
C MET A 942 -41.26 -10.11 -2.87
N GLY A 943 -41.43 -8.85 -2.49
CA GLY A 943 -42.71 -8.29 -2.07
C GLY A 943 -42.60 -6.79 -1.81
N TRP A 944 -43.64 -6.21 -1.21
CA TRP A 944 -43.70 -4.79 -0.90
C TRP A 944 -44.45 -4.54 0.41
N ASP A 945 -43.91 -3.65 1.24
CA ASP A 945 -44.58 -3.10 2.40
C ASP A 945 -45.33 -1.82 2.02
N LEU A 946 -46.66 -1.87 2.05
CA LEU A 946 -47.53 -0.71 1.82
C LEU A 946 -47.86 -0.03 3.14
N THR A 947 -47.13 1.05 3.46
CA THR A 947 -47.42 1.88 4.63
C THR A 947 -48.45 2.95 4.29
N ARG A 948 -49.50 3.08 5.11
CA ARG A 948 -50.55 4.10 4.91
C ARG A 948 -49.91 5.49 4.84
N ASN A 949 -50.23 6.23 3.77
CA ASN A 949 -49.71 7.58 3.49
C ASN A 949 -48.19 7.65 3.22
N ALA A 950 -47.55 6.55 2.84
CA ALA A 950 -46.16 6.52 2.39
C ALA A 950 -46.02 5.72 1.08
N GLN A 951 -44.89 5.88 0.40
CA GLN A 951 -44.58 5.08 -0.79
C GLN A 951 -44.29 3.62 -0.39
N PRO A 952 -44.67 2.63 -1.22
CA PRO A 952 -44.31 1.24 -0.98
C PRO A 952 -42.79 1.05 -0.90
N VAL A 953 -42.34 0.21 0.03
CA VAL A 953 -40.94 -0.19 0.17
C VAL A 953 -40.80 -1.65 -0.26
N SER A 954 -39.77 -1.98 -1.03
CA SER A 954 -39.56 -3.36 -1.49
C SER A 954 -39.12 -4.27 -0.34
N TYR A 955 -39.68 -5.48 -0.27
CA TYR A 955 -39.20 -6.56 0.59
C TYR A 955 -38.10 -7.34 -0.13
N SER A 956 -37.00 -7.55 0.59
CA SER A 956 -35.61 -7.25 0.19
C SER A 956 -35.37 -5.75 0.02
N SER A 957 -35.06 -5.07 1.13
CA SER A 957 -34.63 -3.66 1.11
C SER A 957 -33.42 -3.49 0.20
N ASN A 958 -33.45 -2.42 -0.61
CA ASN A 958 -32.40 -2.09 -1.59
C ASN A 958 -32.15 -3.22 -2.62
N ALA A 959 -33.17 -3.98 -3.00
CA ALA A 959 -33.06 -4.86 -4.16
C ALA A 959 -33.20 -4.05 -5.46
N PRO A 960 -32.36 -4.28 -6.48
CA PRO A 960 -32.58 -3.74 -7.82
C PRO A 960 -33.96 -4.11 -8.35
N ARG A 961 -34.68 -3.15 -8.93
CA ARG A 961 -36.04 -3.39 -9.44
C ARG A 961 -36.06 -4.06 -10.81
N GLY A 962 -35.03 -3.88 -11.62
CA GLY A 962 -34.97 -4.40 -12.98
C GLY A 962 -33.53 -4.70 -13.40
N PRO A 963 -33.25 -4.72 -14.71
CA PRO A 963 -31.95 -5.13 -15.23
C PRO A 963 -30.78 -4.28 -14.74
N ILE A 964 -29.64 -4.95 -14.56
CA ILE A 964 -28.37 -4.33 -14.16
C ILE A 964 -27.38 -4.50 -15.32
N VAL A 965 -26.62 -3.45 -15.62
CA VAL A 965 -25.53 -3.48 -16.60
C VAL A 965 -24.27 -2.99 -15.92
N ALA A 966 -23.19 -3.77 -15.97
CA ALA A 966 -21.90 -3.38 -15.45
C ALA A 966 -21.07 -2.66 -16.51
N VAL A 967 -20.22 -1.73 -16.09
CA VAL A 967 -19.25 -1.05 -16.96
C VAL A 967 -17.85 -1.26 -16.39
N ALA A 968 -16.94 -1.80 -17.18
CA ALA A 968 -15.56 -2.08 -16.79
C ALA A 968 -14.56 -1.62 -17.86
N ASP A 969 -13.32 -1.36 -17.48
CA ASP A 969 -12.25 -1.00 -18.40
C ASP A 969 -10.91 -1.63 -17.99
N GLU A 970 -9.87 -1.34 -18.76
CA GLU A 970 -8.53 -1.89 -18.52
C GLU A 970 -7.91 -1.47 -17.18
N MET A 971 -8.50 -0.48 -16.49
CA MET A 971 -8.06 -0.02 -15.18
C MET A 971 -8.89 -0.64 -14.04
N THR A 972 -9.95 -1.39 -14.34
CA THR A 972 -10.64 -2.26 -13.38
C THR A 972 -9.69 -3.40 -12.98
N SER A 973 -9.24 -3.40 -11.72
CA SER A 973 -8.06 -4.17 -11.28
C SER A 973 -8.32 -5.02 -10.04
N SER A 974 -7.66 -6.17 -9.94
CA SER A 974 -7.62 -7.02 -8.74
C SER A 974 -8.99 -7.50 -8.30
N ASP A 975 -9.46 -7.16 -7.11
CA ASP A 975 -10.83 -7.48 -6.70
C ASP A 975 -11.91 -6.84 -7.62
N GLY A 976 -11.53 -5.84 -8.44
CA GLY A 976 -12.28 -5.33 -9.58
C GLY A 976 -12.40 -6.33 -10.75
N ASP A 977 -11.34 -7.10 -11.05
CA ASP A 977 -11.43 -8.24 -11.96
C ASP A 977 -12.38 -9.31 -11.39
N MET A 978 -12.25 -9.58 -10.08
CA MET A 978 -13.05 -10.60 -9.39
C MET A 978 -14.55 -10.28 -9.39
N ILE A 979 -14.96 -9.04 -9.11
CA ILE A 979 -16.38 -8.65 -9.21
C ILE A 979 -16.89 -8.79 -10.65
N THR A 980 -16.06 -8.47 -11.65
CA THR A 980 -16.45 -8.54 -13.06
C THR A 980 -16.66 -9.99 -13.48
N ALA A 981 -15.77 -10.89 -13.06
CA ALA A 981 -15.94 -12.33 -13.23
C ALA A 981 -17.19 -12.85 -12.52
N ALA A 982 -17.39 -12.48 -11.25
CA ALA A 982 -18.56 -12.89 -10.45
C ALA A 982 -19.88 -12.41 -11.05
N PHE A 983 -19.92 -11.18 -11.58
CA PHE A 983 -21.09 -10.59 -12.24
C PHE A 983 -21.54 -11.44 -13.44
N LYS A 984 -20.58 -11.92 -14.24
CA LYS A 984 -20.82 -12.81 -15.39
C LYS A 984 -21.19 -14.23 -14.96
N ILE A 985 -20.44 -14.83 -14.04
CA ILE A 985 -20.67 -16.20 -13.54
C ILE A 985 -22.08 -16.34 -12.95
N GLN A 986 -22.51 -15.36 -12.17
CA GLN A 986 -23.83 -15.35 -11.52
C GLN A 986 -24.97 -14.89 -12.45
N GLY A 987 -24.65 -14.46 -13.68
CA GLY A 987 -25.64 -13.97 -14.65
C GLY A 987 -26.40 -12.74 -14.17
N ILE A 988 -25.74 -11.82 -13.45
CA ILE A 988 -26.38 -10.60 -12.90
C ILE A 988 -26.82 -9.66 -14.05
N GLY A 989 -26.03 -9.59 -15.11
CA GLY A 989 -26.30 -8.81 -16.32
C GLY A 989 -25.08 -8.79 -17.25
N PRO A 990 -25.15 -8.07 -18.38
CA PRO A 990 -24.01 -7.92 -19.28
C PRO A 990 -22.99 -6.92 -18.74
N VAL A 991 -21.72 -7.16 -19.05
CA VAL A 991 -20.59 -6.24 -18.86
C VAL A 991 -20.30 -5.50 -20.17
N VAL A 992 -20.23 -4.17 -20.11
CA VAL A 992 -19.91 -3.29 -21.24
C VAL A 992 -18.57 -2.60 -21.01
N GLY A 993 -17.74 -2.49 -22.04
CA GLY A 993 -16.53 -1.67 -21.97
C GLY A 993 -15.31 -2.36 -22.56
N LEU A 994 -14.25 -2.51 -21.77
CA LEU A 994 -12.99 -3.10 -22.21
C LEU A 994 -12.55 -4.22 -21.25
N ARG A 995 -11.64 -5.07 -21.73
CA ARG A 995 -11.04 -6.12 -20.92
C ARG A 995 -10.37 -5.52 -19.69
N THR A 996 -10.58 -6.14 -18.53
CA THR A 996 -10.04 -5.68 -17.25
C THR A 996 -8.53 -5.93 -17.12
N TRP A 997 -7.90 -5.38 -16.06
CA TRP A 997 -6.45 -5.39 -15.87
C TRP A 997 -5.86 -6.80 -15.80
N GLY A 998 -6.54 -7.76 -15.18
CA GLY A 998 -6.14 -9.16 -15.16
C GLY A 998 -5.06 -9.50 -14.16
N GLY A 999 -5.09 -8.93 -12.96
CA GLY A 999 -4.19 -9.34 -11.89
C GLY A 999 -4.97 -9.84 -10.70
N VAL A 1000 -5.03 -11.14 -10.44
CA VAL A 1000 -5.85 -11.75 -9.37
C VAL A 1000 -5.07 -12.70 -8.47
N VAL A 1001 -3.74 -12.60 -8.45
CA VAL A 1001 -2.91 -13.23 -7.43
C VAL A 1001 -2.69 -12.23 -6.28
N GLY A 1002 -3.54 -12.32 -5.26
CA GLY A 1002 -3.49 -11.44 -4.09
C GLY A 1002 -2.15 -11.53 -3.36
N MET A 1003 -1.68 -10.39 -2.85
CA MET A 1003 -0.39 -10.33 -2.15
C MET A 1003 -0.49 -10.73 -0.68
N THR A 1004 0.65 -11.09 -0.09
CA THR A 1004 0.86 -11.12 1.35
C THR A 1004 1.80 -9.99 1.80
N GLY A 1005 1.40 -9.33 2.90
CA GLY A 1005 2.22 -8.37 3.65
C GLY A 1005 2.79 -7.17 2.87
N ARG A 1006 3.56 -6.36 3.60
CA ARG A 1006 4.61 -5.47 3.05
C ARG A 1006 5.90 -5.85 3.79
N HIS A 1007 6.69 -6.73 3.19
CA HIS A 1007 7.93 -7.22 3.80
C HIS A 1007 8.99 -6.12 3.72
N ARG A 1008 9.42 -5.61 4.87
CA ARG A 1008 10.51 -4.62 4.97
C ARG A 1008 11.87 -5.33 5.03
N LEU A 1009 12.71 -5.06 4.04
CA LEU A 1009 14.08 -5.56 3.90
C LEU A 1009 15.05 -4.82 4.84
N GLY A 1010 16.28 -5.32 4.99
CA GLY A 1010 17.27 -4.77 5.93
C GLY A 1010 17.66 -3.30 5.67
N ASP A 1011 17.62 -2.85 4.41
CA ASP A 1011 17.88 -1.45 4.01
C ASP A 1011 16.66 -0.52 4.22
N GLY A 1012 15.49 -1.10 4.49
CA GLY A 1012 14.21 -0.41 4.61
C GLY A 1012 13.31 -0.46 3.37
N THR A 1013 13.77 -1.04 2.25
CA THR A 1013 12.96 -1.27 1.05
C THR A 1013 11.81 -2.21 1.38
N SER A 1014 10.64 -2.01 0.77
CA SER A 1014 9.45 -2.84 1.04
C SER A 1014 9.01 -3.57 -0.22
N ILE A 1015 8.77 -4.88 -0.10
CA ILE A 1015 8.25 -5.73 -1.18
C ILE A 1015 6.92 -6.38 -0.81
N THR A 1016 6.13 -6.74 -1.82
CA THR A 1016 4.93 -7.59 -1.68
C THR A 1016 5.14 -8.87 -2.48
N VAL A 1017 4.67 -10.01 -1.95
CA VAL A 1017 4.79 -11.30 -2.65
C VAL A 1017 3.40 -11.78 -3.10
N PRO A 1018 3.22 -12.16 -4.38
CA PRO A 1018 1.98 -12.76 -4.87
C PRO A 1018 1.78 -14.16 -4.26
N MET A 1019 0.81 -14.31 -3.35
CA MET A 1019 0.62 -15.52 -2.53
C MET A 1019 -0.76 -16.16 -2.69
N ASN A 1020 -1.80 -15.37 -2.94
CA ASN A 1020 -3.19 -15.80 -2.90
C ASN A 1020 -3.82 -15.79 -4.30
N ALA A 1021 -3.54 -16.83 -5.11
CA ALA A 1021 -4.09 -16.94 -6.45
C ALA A 1021 -5.60 -17.22 -6.44
N ALA A 1022 -6.38 -16.42 -7.19
CA ALA A 1022 -7.80 -16.68 -7.40
C ALA A 1022 -8.04 -17.71 -8.51
N TRP A 1023 -8.98 -18.61 -8.28
CA TRP A 1023 -9.45 -19.60 -9.25
C TRP A 1023 -10.97 -19.52 -9.35
N PHE A 1024 -11.49 -19.57 -10.57
CA PHE A 1024 -12.93 -19.56 -10.84
C PHE A 1024 -13.30 -20.70 -11.77
N ASP A 1025 -14.41 -21.39 -11.54
CA ASP A 1025 -14.85 -22.53 -12.36
C ASP A 1025 -14.92 -22.19 -13.86
N ALA A 1026 -15.42 -21.00 -14.19
CA ALA A 1026 -15.54 -20.53 -15.57
C ALA A 1026 -14.23 -20.11 -16.25
N TYR A 1027 -13.16 -19.84 -15.48
CA TYR A 1027 -11.91 -19.26 -15.99
C TYR A 1027 -10.65 -20.07 -15.63
N GLY A 1028 -10.76 -21.03 -14.71
CA GLY A 1028 -9.59 -21.58 -14.03
C GLY A 1028 -8.75 -20.48 -13.38
N TRP A 1029 -7.44 -20.52 -13.64
CA TRP A 1029 -6.46 -19.50 -13.23
C TRP A 1029 -6.32 -18.34 -14.23
N SER A 1030 -7.01 -18.40 -15.37
CA SER A 1030 -6.68 -17.57 -16.54
C SER A 1030 -7.10 -16.12 -16.43
N VAL A 1031 -7.75 -15.70 -15.35
CA VAL A 1031 -8.00 -14.27 -15.12
C VAL A 1031 -6.68 -13.55 -14.86
N GLU A 1032 -5.75 -14.21 -14.17
CA GLU A 1032 -4.38 -13.71 -13.98
C GLU A 1032 -3.68 -13.59 -15.35
N ASN A 1033 -3.01 -12.45 -15.53
CA ASN A 1033 -2.32 -12.05 -16.74
C ASN A 1033 -3.21 -11.98 -18.01
N HIS A 1034 -4.53 -11.86 -17.87
CA HIS A 1034 -5.46 -11.72 -19.00
C HIS A 1034 -6.60 -10.74 -18.73
N GLY A 1035 -7.29 -10.90 -17.59
CA GLY A 1035 -8.49 -10.14 -17.25
C GLY A 1035 -9.79 -10.80 -17.71
N VAL A 1036 -10.88 -10.07 -17.55
CA VAL A 1036 -12.24 -10.51 -17.87
C VAL A 1036 -12.72 -9.75 -19.09
N GLU A 1037 -13.14 -10.49 -20.11
CA GLU A 1037 -13.70 -9.90 -21.33
C GLU A 1037 -15.08 -9.29 -21.07
N PRO A 1038 -15.39 -8.11 -21.63
CA PRO A 1038 -16.75 -7.58 -21.62
C PRO A 1038 -17.64 -8.45 -22.54
N ASP A 1039 -18.95 -8.45 -22.29
CA ASP A 1039 -19.92 -9.03 -23.21
C ASP A 1039 -20.15 -8.14 -24.44
N ILE A 1040 -19.97 -6.83 -24.27
CA ILE A 1040 -20.09 -5.82 -25.33
C ILE A 1040 -18.88 -4.90 -25.26
N GLU A 1041 -17.98 -5.02 -26.23
CA GLU A 1041 -16.83 -4.12 -26.35
C GLU A 1041 -17.27 -2.70 -26.74
N ALA A 1042 -16.78 -1.70 -26.02
CA ALA A 1042 -17.08 -0.29 -26.26
C ALA A 1042 -15.82 0.57 -26.00
N PRO A 1043 -14.86 0.66 -26.94
CA PRO A 1043 -13.68 1.49 -26.76
C PRO A 1043 -14.03 2.98 -26.76
N ARG A 1044 -13.22 3.78 -26.04
CA ARG A 1044 -13.26 5.25 -26.10
C ARG A 1044 -11.93 5.76 -26.63
N SER A 1045 -11.93 6.22 -27.88
CA SER A 1045 -10.74 6.74 -28.56
C SER A 1045 -10.32 8.12 -28.04
N PRO A 1046 -9.07 8.56 -28.30
CA PRO A 1046 -8.66 9.94 -28.01
C PRO A 1046 -9.55 11.02 -28.66
N VAL A 1047 -10.12 10.72 -29.83
CA VAL A 1047 -11.07 11.62 -30.51
C VAL A 1047 -12.40 11.69 -29.76
N ASP A 1048 -12.91 10.57 -29.23
CA ASP A 1048 -14.09 10.58 -28.37
C ASP A 1048 -13.90 11.42 -27.11
N TRP A 1049 -12.68 11.42 -26.55
CA TRP A 1049 -12.34 12.29 -25.43
C TRP A 1049 -12.32 13.75 -25.83
N ALA A 1050 -11.66 14.09 -26.95
CA ALA A 1050 -11.55 15.45 -27.44
C ALA A 1050 -12.91 16.07 -27.78
N GLU A 1051 -13.83 15.26 -28.31
CA GLU A 1051 -15.20 15.68 -28.63
C GLU A 1051 -16.19 15.56 -27.45
N GLY A 1052 -15.75 15.06 -26.29
CA GLY A 1052 -16.61 14.90 -25.12
C GLY A 1052 -17.65 13.77 -25.23
N ARG A 1053 -17.48 12.82 -26.15
CA ARG A 1053 -18.39 11.67 -26.34
C ARG A 1053 -18.23 10.64 -25.22
N HIS A 1054 -19.33 9.99 -24.84
CA HIS A 1054 -19.37 8.96 -23.78
C HIS A 1054 -19.80 7.57 -24.32
N PRO A 1055 -19.05 6.96 -25.25
CA PRO A 1055 -19.49 5.73 -25.94
C PRO A 1055 -19.78 4.57 -24.98
N GLN A 1056 -18.91 4.30 -24.00
CA GLN A 1056 -19.11 3.23 -23.00
C GLN A 1056 -20.44 3.38 -22.23
N LEU A 1057 -20.69 4.55 -21.63
CA LEU A 1057 -21.94 4.81 -20.91
C LEU A 1057 -23.16 4.82 -21.85
N GLY A 1058 -23.01 5.34 -23.06
CA GLY A 1058 -24.06 5.36 -24.06
C GLY A 1058 -24.50 3.95 -24.48
N VAL A 1059 -23.54 3.04 -24.68
CA VAL A 1059 -23.82 1.63 -24.95
C VAL A 1059 -24.48 0.99 -23.73
N ALA A 1060 -23.91 1.16 -22.54
CA ALA A 1060 -24.45 0.57 -21.30
C ALA A 1060 -25.90 1.01 -21.01
N VAL A 1061 -26.21 2.30 -21.17
CA VAL A 1061 -27.58 2.82 -21.00
C VAL A 1061 -28.52 2.23 -22.03
N ARG A 1062 -28.12 2.15 -23.30
CA ARG A 1062 -28.95 1.56 -24.36
C ARG A 1062 -29.24 0.09 -24.06
N THR A 1063 -28.21 -0.69 -23.71
CA THR A 1063 -28.34 -2.09 -23.30
C THR A 1063 -29.29 -2.24 -22.11
N ALA A 1064 -29.18 -1.37 -21.09
CA ALA A 1064 -30.07 -1.41 -19.93
C ALA A 1064 -31.53 -1.12 -20.30
N LEU A 1065 -31.78 -0.16 -21.19
CA LEU A 1065 -33.13 0.15 -21.68
C LEU A 1065 -33.72 -0.99 -22.52
N ASP A 1066 -32.93 -1.58 -23.42
CA ASP A 1066 -33.35 -2.73 -24.25
C ASP A 1066 -33.65 -3.97 -23.39
N LEU A 1067 -32.91 -4.16 -22.29
CA LEU A 1067 -33.21 -5.20 -21.32
C LEU A 1067 -34.47 -4.88 -20.51
N LEU A 1068 -34.67 -3.61 -20.12
CA LEU A 1068 -35.83 -3.18 -19.34
C LEU A 1068 -37.14 -3.37 -20.11
N GLU A 1069 -37.13 -3.20 -21.43
CA GLU A 1069 -38.30 -3.49 -22.29
C GLU A 1069 -38.67 -4.98 -22.31
N ARG A 1070 -37.66 -5.86 -22.28
CA ARG A 1070 -37.84 -7.32 -22.25
C ARG A 1070 -38.14 -7.87 -20.87
N HIS A 1071 -37.61 -7.21 -19.84
CA HIS A 1071 -37.70 -7.59 -18.44
C HIS A 1071 -38.10 -6.35 -17.62
N PRO A 1072 -39.41 -6.02 -17.57
CA PRO A 1072 -39.89 -4.83 -16.88
C PRO A 1072 -39.52 -4.83 -15.40
N ALA A 1073 -39.23 -3.63 -14.89
CA ALA A 1073 -38.92 -3.45 -13.48
C ALA A 1073 -40.10 -3.88 -12.58
N ALA A 1074 -39.78 -4.51 -11.45
CA ALA A 1074 -40.75 -4.84 -10.41
C ALA A 1074 -41.47 -3.57 -9.92
N THR A 1075 -42.80 -3.64 -9.83
CA THR A 1075 -43.66 -2.55 -9.34
C THR A 1075 -44.47 -3.03 -8.14
N PRO A 1076 -44.77 -2.14 -7.17
CA PRO A 1076 -45.69 -2.47 -6.09
C PRO A 1076 -47.11 -2.74 -6.64
N PRO A 1077 -47.90 -3.57 -5.94
CA PRO A 1077 -49.32 -3.72 -6.26
C PRO A 1077 -50.09 -2.44 -5.92
N ASP A 1078 -51.27 -2.29 -6.51
CA ASP A 1078 -52.24 -1.29 -6.08
C ASP A 1078 -53.22 -1.86 -5.03
N TYR A 1079 -54.23 -1.08 -4.66
CA TYR A 1079 -55.23 -1.48 -3.67
C TYR A 1079 -56.40 -2.29 -4.26
N SER A 1080 -56.37 -2.71 -5.53
CA SER A 1080 -57.50 -3.41 -6.14
C SER A 1080 -57.73 -4.81 -5.56
N GLY A 1081 -56.67 -5.44 -5.02
CA GLY A 1081 -56.67 -6.81 -4.48
C GLY A 1081 -56.84 -6.92 -2.96
N VAL A 1082 -57.15 -5.83 -2.25
CA VAL A 1082 -57.30 -5.90 -0.79
C VAL A 1082 -58.55 -6.67 -0.37
N PRO A 1083 -58.52 -7.42 0.76
CA PRO A 1083 -59.69 -8.13 1.25
C PRO A 1083 -60.88 -7.20 1.53
N ASP A 1084 -62.08 -7.62 1.12
CA ASP A 1084 -63.32 -6.96 1.53
C ASP A 1084 -63.69 -7.38 2.96
N LEU A 1085 -63.32 -6.53 3.92
CA LEU A 1085 -63.61 -6.73 5.34
C LEU A 1085 -64.96 -6.14 5.76
N ARG A 1086 -65.86 -5.79 4.81
CA ARG A 1086 -67.23 -5.40 5.16
C ARG A 1086 -67.87 -6.51 5.98
N ARG A 1087 -68.47 -6.14 7.11
CA ARG A 1087 -69.20 -7.10 7.95
C ARG A 1087 -70.26 -7.78 7.07
N PRO A 1088 -70.33 -9.12 7.04
CA PRO A 1088 -71.36 -9.82 6.28
C PRO A 1088 -72.74 -9.38 6.78
N GLN A 1089 -73.70 -9.24 5.87
CA GLN A 1089 -75.08 -9.02 6.29
C GLN A 1089 -75.55 -10.23 7.08
N LEU A 1090 -76.11 -9.99 8.27
CA LEU A 1090 -76.80 -11.04 9.02
C LEU A 1090 -77.88 -11.62 8.11
N PRO A 1091 -77.94 -12.96 7.94
CA PRO A 1091 -79.06 -13.56 7.23
C PRO A 1091 -80.37 -13.14 7.92
N PRO A 1092 -81.47 -12.95 7.17
CA PRO A 1092 -82.75 -12.61 7.78
C PRO A 1092 -83.05 -13.59 8.91
N ARG A 1093 -83.42 -13.05 10.08
CA ARG A 1093 -83.83 -13.86 11.22
C ARG A 1093 -85.02 -14.69 10.76
N GLY A 1094 -84.92 -16.02 10.78
CA GLY A 1094 -86.04 -16.89 10.43
C GLY A 1094 -87.25 -16.55 11.30
N GLY A 1095 -88.27 -15.93 10.70
CA GLY A 1095 -89.57 -15.64 11.33
C GLY A 1095 -89.55 -14.69 12.53
N LYS A 1096 -89.45 -13.38 12.30
CA LYS A 1096 -90.37 -12.36 12.83
C LYS A 1096 -90.10 -11.00 12.20
#